data_AF-A0A3B4DJ52-F1
#
_entry.id   AF-A0A3B4DJ52-F1
#
_cell.length_a   1.000
_cell.length_b   1.000
_cell.length_c   1.000
_cell.angle_alpha   90.00
_cell.angle_beta   90.00
_cell.angle_gamma   90.00
#
_symmetry.space_group_name_H-M   'P 1'
#
loop_
_entity.id
_entity.type
_entity.pdbx_description
1 polymer ?
#
loop_
_entity_poly.entity_id
_entity_poly.type
_entity_poly.pdbx_seq_one_letter_code
_entity_poly.pdbx_strand_id
1 'polypeptide(L)'
;NKRKSTLTAKISKTLAQVSISNPRRNAIVDETKRWKFPIPYILTDTLELNAKGVILQALEMYRLKSCVDFKPYEGESTYISFTKLDGCWSFVGDFQTGQNISIGERCDTRAIVEHELLHALGFYHEQSRSDRDDYVQIWWDQIIEGKEHNFNKYDDSFITDLNTPYDYESIMHYRPFSFNKDPDIPTITTAIPAFNEIIGQRLDFSAIDLERLNRMYDCAETRTLLDQCAFEQINICGMIQNENDNADWVQTLSSVDGQDHTLGGQCRDAGYYMQFNTTNEEVGHSALLESRILYPKRGYQCLQFFYRMTGGLGDQLVIWLRMDDGTGDVRKVRKVHTIVGDTDDTWNIAYVNLNVKEKFRYIFQGIVGSEKTSGAIFIDDIILSETTCPSAVWRIQKFTGLLESTPNGKSVRSACFYSSDGYGYGVDVYPNGRINSSADYVGVTFHLCSGESDTVLEWPAINRQATITFMDQDPDVTLQMSNSRSFTTDNSSQWNRPSVSGTWDVDCQCFRGIEFGWSSFMSHQQLKRRSFLKNDNLIITVDFEDLSHLIKSEVPVQNKFSEESLAVEETLALVPKAREARAVSDPCQLNPCLNGGVCINNQGKASCRCPSNQISVFLGEICENQRINGGILGIILGGAAGTVALAVAIIVTIRRQH
;
A
#
# COMPACT_ATOMS: atom_id res chain seq x y z
N ASN A 1 15.10 -22.11 59.22
CA ASN A 1 13.64 -21.91 59.22
C ASN A 1 13.23 -21.06 58.03
N LYS A 2 13.09 -21.68 56.85
CA LYS A 2 11.80 -22.18 56.33
C LYS A 2 10.80 -21.04 56.04
N ARG A 3 11.10 -20.16 55.05
CA ARG A 3 10.08 -19.36 54.34
C ARG A 3 10.56 -18.59 53.08
N LYS A 4 11.60 -19.04 52.37
CA LYS A 4 12.03 -18.39 51.11
C LYS A 4 12.38 -19.33 49.93
N SER A 5 12.08 -20.63 50.02
CA SER A 5 12.32 -21.60 48.92
C SER A 5 11.06 -22.27 48.39
N THR A 6 9.90 -21.61 48.49
CA THR A 6 8.60 -22.20 48.06
C THR A 6 7.68 -21.20 47.36
N LEU A 7 8.26 -20.23 46.64
CA LEU A 7 7.50 -19.36 45.73
C LEU A 7 7.97 -19.44 44.27
N THR A 8 9.14 -20.00 44.01
CA THR A 8 9.68 -20.23 42.65
C THR A 8 9.32 -21.60 42.04
N ALA A 9 8.53 -22.42 42.74
CA ALA A 9 8.06 -23.73 42.23
C ALA A 9 6.53 -23.82 42.06
N LYS A 10 5.81 -22.69 42.14
CA LYS A 10 4.33 -22.65 42.05
C LYS A 10 3.77 -21.72 40.96
N ILE A 11 4.61 -21.25 40.04
CA ILE A 11 4.18 -20.53 38.82
C ILE A 11 4.45 -21.36 37.55
N SER A 12 5.09 -22.53 37.65
CA SER A 12 5.45 -23.35 36.48
C SER A 12 4.51 -24.55 36.23
N LYS A 13 3.27 -24.55 36.75
CA LYS A 13 2.32 -25.66 36.58
C LYS A 13 0.83 -25.27 36.46
N THR A 14 0.56 -24.12 35.86
CA THR A 14 -0.81 -23.77 35.41
C THR A 14 -0.80 -23.14 34.02
N LEU A 15 -0.08 -23.76 33.09
CA LEU A 15 -0.21 -23.53 31.64
C LEU A 15 -0.33 -24.91 31.00
N ALA A 16 -1.44 -25.58 31.29
CA ALA A 16 -1.86 -26.79 30.58
C ALA A 16 -3.33 -26.62 30.23
N GLN A 17 -3.58 -26.47 28.92
CA GLN A 17 -4.87 -26.63 28.25
C GLN A 17 -5.98 -25.69 28.72
N VAL A 18 -5.85 -24.41 28.38
CA VAL A 18 -7.01 -23.73 27.80
C VAL A 18 -7.07 -24.26 26.36
N SER A 19 -8.09 -25.06 26.05
CA SER A 19 -8.38 -25.40 24.67
C SER A 19 -8.61 -24.09 23.92
N ILE A 20 -7.70 -23.76 23.01
CA ILE A 20 -7.88 -22.66 22.07
C ILE A 20 -9.09 -23.05 21.22
N SER A 21 -10.27 -22.58 21.60
CA SER A 21 -11.45 -22.59 20.74
C SER A 21 -11.07 -21.79 19.52
N ASN A 22 -10.99 -22.46 18.37
CA ASN A 22 -10.44 -21.98 17.11
C ASN A 22 -11.45 -21.04 16.41
N PRO A 23 -11.28 -19.71 16.42
CA PRO A 23 -12.14 -18.79 15.68
C PRO A 23 -11.45 -18.42 14.35
N ARG A 24 -12.22 -18.41 13.28
CA ARG A 24 -11.80 -18.33 11.86
C ARG A 24 -12.71 -17.28 11.20
N ARG A 25 -12.25 -16.40 10.28
CA ARG A 25 -12.87 -15.80 9.01
C ARG A 25 -12.21 -14.58 8.24
N ASN A 26 -11.71 -14.71 6.99
CA ASN A 26 -11.66 -13.77 5.80
C ASN A 26 -10.62 -14.18 4.69
N ALA A 27 -9.51 -14.82 5.04
CA ALA A 27 -8.51 -15.35 4.10
C ALA A 27 -8.82 -16.80 3.71
N ILE A 28 -8.48 -17.24 2.49
CA ILE A 28 -8.73 -18.62 2.05
C ILE A 28 -7.97 -19.63 2.94
N VAL A 29 -8.68 -20.65 3.42
CA VAL A 29 -8.09 -21.69 4.29
C VAL A 29 -7.20 -22.67 3.51
N ASP A 30 -7.50 -22.90 2.23
CA ASP A 30 -6.78 -23.85 1.38
C ASP A 30 -5.36 -23.36 1.06
N GLU A 31 -4.36 -23.97 1.69
CA GLU A 31 -2.95 -23.64 1.50
C GLU A 31 -2.45 -23.90 0.08
N THR A 32 -3.13 -24.78 -0.68
CA THR A 32 -2.77 -25.03 -2.09
C THR A 32 -3.08 -23.84 -3.00
N LYS A 33 -3.88 -22.88 -2.50
CA LYS A 33 -4.22 -21.62 -3.17
C LYS A 33 -3.29 -20.47 -2.79
N ARG A 34 -2.25 -20.71 -2.00
CA ARG A 34 -1.25 -19.68 -1.66
C ARG A 34 -0.19 -19.57 -2.74
N TRP A 35 0.16 -18.34 -3.09
CA TRP A 35 1.24 -18.08 -4.03
C TRP A 35 2.61 -18.42 -3.45
N LYS A 36 3.54 -18.77 -4.31
CA LYS A 36 4.97 -18.78 -3.97
C LYS A 36 5.63 -17.49 -4.45
N PHE A 37 6.49 -16.92 -3.61
CA PHE A 37 7.17 -15.66 -3.93
C PHE A 37 8.56 -15.89 -4.52
N PRO A 38 9.00 -15.05 -5.48
CA PRO A 38 8.26 -13.93 -6.08
C PRO A 38 7.17 -14.39 -7.07
N ILE A 39 6.02 -13.69 -7.09
CA ILE A 39 4.90 -13.95 -8.02
C ILE A 39 5.26 -13.47 -9.43
N PRO A 40 5.25 -14.34 -10.45
CA PRO A 40 5.46 -13.93 -11.83
C PRO A 40 4.28 -13.09 -12.34
N TYR A 41 4.55 -11.97 -13.01
CA TYR A 41 3.51 -11.12 -13.59
C TYR A 41 3.77 -10.72 -15.05
N ILE A 42 2.67 -10.48 -15.77
CA ILE A 42 2.64 -9.92 -17.12
C ILE A 42 1.82 -8.63 -17.09
N LEU A 43 2.35 -7.56 -17.68
CA LEU A 43 1.60 -6.34 -17.99
C LEU A 43 1.24 -6.39 -19.48
N THR A 44 -0.02 -6.76 -19.79
CA THR A 44 -0.45 -6.87 -21.19
C THR A 44 -0.48 -5.51 -21.89
N ASP A 45 -0.38 -5.51 -23.21
CA ASP A 45 -0.44 -4.31 -24.05
C ASP A 45 -1.86 -3.73 -24.15
N THR A 46 -2.86 -4.42 -23.59
CA THR A 46 -4.24 -3.91 -23.48
C THR A 46 -4.40 -2.84 -22.39
N LEU A 47 -3.50 -2.84 -21.39
CA LEU A 47 -3.52 -1.88 -20.29
C LEU A 47 -3.21 -0.47 -20.79
N GLU A 48 -3.88 0.51 -20.19
CA GLU A 48 -3.49 1.90 -20.33
C GLU A 48 -2.11 2.14 -19.71
N LEU A 49 -1.34 3.08 -20.27
CA LEU A 49 0.01 3.35 -19.81
C LEU A 49 0.04 3.79 -18.34
N ASN A 50 -0.96 4.59 -17.92
CA ASN A 50 -1.13 4.99 -16.52
C ASN A 50 -1.33 3.78 -15.60
N ALA A 51 -2.19 2.84 -16.00
CA ALA A 51 -2.45 1.62 -15.24
C ALA A 51 -1.16 0.80 -15.06
N LYS A 52 -0.30 0.68 -16.08
CA LYS A 52 0.98 -0.03 -15.95
C LYS A 52 1.88 0.60 -14.88
N GLY A 53 2.01 1.92 -14.88
CA GLY A 53 2.77 2.64 -13.84
C GLY A 53 2.17 2.46 -12.45
N VAL A 54 0.85 2.61 -12.31
CA VAL A 54 0.14 2.43 -11.04
C VAL A 54 0.23 1.01 -10.51
N ILE A 55 0.20 -0.01 -11.38
CA ILE A 55 0.42 -1.40 -10.98
C ILE A 55 1.81 -1.54 -10.34
N LEU A 56 2.86 -1.03 -10.99
CA LEU A 56 4.22 -1.10 -10.44
C LEU A 56 4.34 -0.38 -9.08
N GLN A 57 3.66 0.75 -8.91
CA GLN A 57 3.59 1.43 -7.60
C GLN A 57 2.93 0.55 -6.53
N ALA A 58 1.82 -0.13 -6.84
CA ALA A 58 1.18 -1.06 -5.92
C ALA A 58 2.09 -2.24 -5.55
N LEU A 59 2.85 -2.79 -6.51
CA LEU A 59 3.83 -3.85 -6.23
C LEU A 59 4.92 -3.39 -5.25
N GLU A 60 5.37 -2.13 -5.33
CA GLU A 60 6.33 -1.56 -4.38
C GLU A 60 5.74 -1.42 -2.98
N MET A 61 4.44 -1.10 -2.84
CA MET A 61 3.78 -1.06 -1.52
C MET A 61 3.73 -2.43 -0.85
N TYR A 62 3.45 -3.49 -1.61
CA TYR A 62 3.55 -4.87 -1.11
C TYR A 62 4.97 -5.20 -0.61
N ARG A 63 6.00 -4.82 -1.38
CA ARG A 63 7.40 -5.04 -0.99
C ARG A 63 7.80 -4.26 0.27
N LEU A 64 7.28 -3.04 0.42
CA LEU A 64 7.58 -2.17 1.56
C LEU A 64 6.89 -2.65 2.85
N LYS A 65 5.67 -3.17 2.74
CA LYS A 65 4.80 -3.45 3.89
C LYS A 65 4.66 -4.94 4.23
N SER A 66 5.19 -5.81 3.39
CA SER A 66 5.10 -7.26 3.55
C SER A 66 6.30 -8.00 2.94
N CYS A 67 6.31 -9.32 3.08
CA CYS A 67 7.27 -10.20 2.41
C CYS A 67 6.85 -10.60 0.97
N VAL A 68 5.69 -10.15 0.50
CA VAL A 68 5.20 -10.41 -0.85
C VAL A 68 6.13 -9.75 -1.85
N ASP A 69 6.51 -10.49 -2.89
CA ASP A 69 7.38 -10.01 -3.94
C ASP A 69 6.87 -10.47 -5.30
N PHE A 70 7.29 -9.77 -6.34
CA PHE A 70 6.84 -9.93 -7.71
C PHE A 70 8.04 -9.92 -8.65
N LYS A 71 7.95 -10.65 -9.75
CA LYS A 71 8.95 -10.59 -10.82
C LYS A 71 8.30 -10.66 -12.20
N PRO A 72 8.92 -10.10 -13.26
CA PRO A 72 8.45 -10.33 -14.61
C PRO A 72 8.35 -11.82 -14.94
N TYR A 73 7.35 -12.21 -15.72
CA TYR A 73 7.16 -13.57 -16.20
C TYR A 73 8.30 -14.04 -17.12
N GLU A 74 8.83 -15.23 -16.87
CA GLU A 74 9.95 -15.84 -17.60
C GLU A 74 9.63 -17.25 -18.14
N GLY A 75 8.40 -17.74 -17.97
CA GLY A 75 7.97 -19.07 -18.42
C GLY A 75 7.37 -19.96 -17.32
N GLU A 76 7.00 -19.39 -16.18
CA GLU A 76 6.43 -20.10 -15.03
C GLU A 76 5.05 -20.71 -15.34
N SER A 77 4.69 -21.81 -14.70
CA SER A 77 3.37 -22.43 -14.92
C SER A 77 2.20 -21.65 -14.30
N THR A 78 2.48 -20.88 -13.25
CA THR A 78 1.51 -19.99 -12.60
C THR A 78 2.04 -18.56 -12.64
N TYR A 79 1.15 -17.61 -12.91
CA TYR A 79 1.47 -16.19 -13.05
C TYR A 79 0.20 -15.34 -13.00
N ILE A 80 0.37 -14.06 -12.70
CA ILE A 80 -0.69 -13.05 -12.81
C ILE A 80 -0.54 -12.32 -14.14
N SER A 81 -1.62 -12.22 -14.91
CA SER A 81 -1.71 -11.37 -16.11
C SER A 81 -2.59 -10.16 -15.82
N PHE A 82 -1.99 -8.99 -15.70
CA PHE A 82 -2.74 -7.75 -15.61
C PHE A 82 -3.25 -7.37 -17.00
N THR A 83 -4.57 -7.23 -17.12
CA THR A 83 -5.24 -7.06 -18.40
C THR A 83 -6.35 -6.02 -18.27
N LYS A 84 -6.58 -5.23 -19.32
CA LYS A 84 -7.74 -4.33 -19.38
C LYS A 84 -8.98 -5.10 -19.81
N LEU A 85 -9.82 -5.48 -18.85
CA LEU A 85 -11.15 -6.06 -19.10
C LEU A 85 -12.23 -5.12 -18.55
N ASP A 86 -13.49 -5.55 -18.58
CA ASP A 86 -14.60 -4.77 -18.02
C ASP A 86 -14.56 -4.83 -16.47
N GLY A 87 -14.55 -3.65 -15.85
CA GLY A 87 -14.45 -3.48 -14.39
C GLY A 87 -13.10 -3.81 -13.77
N CYS A 88 -13.04 -3.71 -12.44
CA CYS A 88 -11.90 -4.10 -11.60
C CYS A 88 -12.28 -5.41 -10.89
N TRP A 89 -11.50 -6.46 -11.07
CA TRP A 89 -11.73 -7.74 -10.41
C TRP A 89 -10.51 -8.66 -10.48
N SER A 90 -10.49 -9.65 -9.59
CA SER A 90 -9.45 -10.66 -9.49
C SER A 90 -10.03 -11.99 -8.99
N PHE A 91 -9.36 -13.09 -9.34
CA PHE A 91 -9.65 -14.39 -8.72
C PHE A 91 -9.11 -14.42 -7.28
N VAL A 92 -9.71 -15.24 -6.42
CA VAL A 92 -9.25 -15.37 -5.03
C VAL A 92 -8.28 -16.55 -4.87
N GLY A 93 -7.00 -16.24 -4.62
CA GLY A 93 -5.91 -17.21 -4.50
C GLY A 93 -5.24 -17.60 -5.83
N ASP A 94 -4.21 -18.44 -5.74
CA ASP A 94 -3.45 -19.02 -6.86
C ASP A 94 -4.21 -20.22 -7.47
N PHE A 95 -4.57 -20.11 -8.75
CA PHE A 95 -5.22 -21.20 -9.48
C PHE A 95 -4.23 -22.26 -9.98
N GLN A 96 -2.93 -22.06 -9.71
CA GLN A 96 -1.79 -22.86 -10.16
C GLN A 96 -1.64 -22.92 -11.69
N THR A 97 -2.29 -21.96 -12.35
CA THR A 97 -2.25 -21.69 -13.78
C THR A 97 -2.12 -20.18 -13.96
N GLY A 98 -1.82 -19.71 -15.17
CA GLY A 98 -1.98 -18.29 -15.48
C GLY A 98 -3.40 -17.79 -15.16
N GLN A 99 -3.51 -16.67 -14.46
CA GLN A 99 -4.80 -16.05 -14.13
C GLN A 99 -4.79 -14.54 -14.37
N ASN A 100 -5.94 -13.99 -14.76
CA ASN A 100 -6.08 -12.57 -15.03
C ASN A 100 -6.40 -11.78 -13.76
N ILE A 101 -5.87 -10.56 -13.70
CA ILE A 101 -6.40 -9.48 -12.87
C ILE A 101 -6.85 -8.37 -13.83
N SER A 102 -8.13 -7.99 -13.72
CA SER A 102 -8.69 -6.91 -14.53
C SER A 102 -8.41 -5.55 -13.90
N ILE A 103 -7.65 -4.72 -14.61
CA ILE A 103 -7.53 -3.28 -14.33
C ILE A 103 -8.17 -2.55 -15.51
N GLY A 104 -9.49 -2.42 -15.44
CA GLY A 104 -10.31 -1.76 -16.44
C GLY A 104 -10.28 -0.23 -16.39
N GLU A 105 -11.24 0.40 -17.06
CA GLU A 105 -11.41 1.87 -17.02
C GLU A 105 -11.65 2.34 -15.57
N ARG A 106 -10.92 3.38 -15.14
CA ARG A 106 -11.00 3.99 -13.79
C ARG A 106 -10.56 3.08 -12.62
N CYS A 107 -9.95 1.94 -12.93
CA CYS A 107 -9.36 1.03 -11.94
C CYS A 107 -7.88 1.37 -11.64
N ASP A 108 -7.30 2.32 -12.37
CA ASP A 108 -5.90 2.73 -12.35
C ASP A 108 -5.59 3.66 -11.16
N THR A 109 -6.03 3.27 -9.97
CA THR A 109 -5.58 3.87 -8.70
C THR A 109 -4.83 2.83 -7.88
N ARG A 110 -3.80 3.26 -7.16
CA ARG A 110 -2.94 2.35 -6.39
C ARG A 110 -3.74 1.45 -5.44
N ALA A 111 -4.66 2.04 -4.68
CA ALA A 111 -5.53 1.34 -3.74
C ALA A 111 -6.45 0.29 -4.41
N ILE A 112 -6.91 0.52 -5.64
CA ILE A 112 -7.71 -0.49 -6.37
C ILE A 112 -6.81 -1.65 -6.79
N VAL A 113 -5.61 -1.39 -7.31
CA VAL A 113 -4.68 -2.47 -7.67
C VAL A 113 -4.28 -3.28 -6.43
N GLU A 114 -4.01 -2.61 -5.30
CA GLU A 114 -3.74 -3.26 -4.01
C GLU A 114 -4.88 -4.19 -3.59
N HIS A 115 -6.14 -3.73 -3.70
CA HIS A 115 -7.35 -4.50 -3.43
C HIS A 115 -7.45 -5.76 -4.32
N GLU A 116 -7.28 -5.61 -5.64
CA GLU A 116 -7.35 -6.75 -6.57
C GLU A 116 -6.21 -7.75 -6.36
N LEU A 117 -5.04 -7.27 -5.94
CA LEU A 117 -3.93 -8.14 -5.56
C LEU A 117 -4.19 -8.87 -4.23
N LEU A 118 -4.89 -8.27 -3.26
CA LEU A 118 -5.28 -8.97 -2.04
C LEU A 118 -6.25 -10.12 -2.35
N HIS A 119 -7.18 -9.91 -3.28
CA HIS A 119 -7.96 -11.01 -3.83
C HIS A 119 -7.06 -12.11 -4.39
N ALA A 120 -6.14 -11.77 -5.31
CA ALA A 120 -5.23 -12.76 -5.89
C ALA A 120 -4.40 -13.51 -4.83
N LEU A 121 -4.04 -12.84 -3.75
CA LEU A 121 -3.30 -13.42 -2.63
C LEU A 121 -4.14 -14.31 -1.73
N GLY A 122 -5.47 -14.25 -1.81
CA GLY A 122 -6.39 -15.17 -1.12
C GLY A 122 -7.39 -14.50 -0.18
N PHE A 123 -7.58 -13.19 -0.22
CA PHE A 123 -8.51 -12.48 0.67
C PHE A 123 -9.86 -12.22 0.02
N TYR A 124 -10.94 -12.42 0.77
CA TYR A 124 -12.28 -11.98 0.39
C TYR A 124 -12.56 -10.57 0.93
N HIS A 125 -13.71 -10.00 0.55
CA HIS A 125 -14.12 -8.71 1.07
C HIS A 125 -14.42 -8.78 2.57
N GLU A 126 -14.10 -7.70 3.29
CA GLU A 126 -14.28 -7.63 4.75
C GLU A 126 -15.74 -7.79 5.15
N GLN A 127 -16.67 -7.18 4.40
CA GLN A 127 -18.10 -7.35 4.65
C GLN A 127 -18.62 -8.76 4.34
N SER A 128 -17.81 -9.67 3.80
CA SER A 128 -18.18 -11.07 3.58
C SER A 128 -17.76 -12.01 4.71
N ARG A 129 -17.12 -11.48 5.78
CA ARG A 129 -16.87 -12.25 7.00
C ARG A 129 -18.16 -12.81 7.58
N SER A 130 -18.13 -14.01 8.16
CA SER A 130 -19.39 -14.62 8.64
C SER A 130 -19.94 -13.98 9.93
N ASP A 131 -19.11 -13.22 10.66
CA ASP A 131 -19.50 -12.36 11.80
C ASP A 131 -19.87 -10.91 11.40
N ARG A 132 -19.87 -10.56 10.11
CA ARG A 132 -20.10 -9.17 9.66
C ARG A 132 -21.42 -8.55 10.14
N ASP A 133 -22.46 -9.35 10.37
CA ASP A 133 -23.77 -8.84 10.81
C ASP A 133 -23.75 -8.27 12.25
N ASP A 134 -22.70 -8.53 13.03
CA ASP A 134 -22.47 -7.88 14.34
C ASP A 134 -21.92 -6.44 14.20
N TYR A 135 -21.39 -6.10 13.02
CA TYR A 135 -20.65 -4.86 12.76
C TYR A 135 -21.32 -3.96 11.72
N VAL A 136 -22.02 -4.56 10.75
CA VAL A 136 -22.69 -3.87 9.65
C VAL A 136 -24.06 -4.48 9.36
N GLN A 137 -24.98 -3.64 8.89
CA GLN A 137 -26.27 -4.03 8.36
C GLN A 137 -26.26 -3.93 6.84
N ILE A 138 -26.71 -5.00 6.18
CA ILE A 138 -26.92 -5.03 4.73
C ILE A 138 -28.40 -4.73 4.43
N TRP A 139 -28.63 -3.70 3.63
CA TRP A 139 -29.94 -3.29 3.14
C TRP A 139 -30.25 -4.00 1.82
N TRP A 140 -30.67 -5.25 1.91
CA TRP A 140 -30.87 -6.13 0.75
C TRP A 140 -31.86 -5.59 -0.29
N ASP A 141 -32.90 -4.90 0.17
CA ASP A 141 -33.90 -4.25 -0.67
C ASP A 141 -33.31 -3.09 -1.49
N GLN A 142 -32.21 -2.50 -1.03
CA GLN A 142 -31.50 -1.40 -1.69
C GLN A 142 -30.43 -1.85 -2.67
N ILE A 143 -30.12 -3.16 -2.75
CA ILE A 143 -29.13 -3.70 -3.70
C ILE A 143 -29.76 -3.85 -5.09
N ILE A 144 -29.02 -3.48 -6.15
CA ILE A 144 -29.42 -3.70 -7.54
C ILE A 144 -29.77 -5.18 -7.77
N GLU A 145 -30.89 -5.44 -8.42
CA GLU A 145 -31.35 -6.81 -8.71
C GLU A 145 -30.27 -7.61 -9.45
N GLY A 146 -29.96 -8.80 -8.93
CA GLY A 146 -28.91 -9.69 -9.46
C GLY A 146 -27.50 -9.41 -8.92
N LYS A 147 -27.30 -8.40 -8.07
CA LYS A 147 -26.02 -8.06 -7.43
C LYS A 147 -25.92 -8.49 -5.96
N GLU A 148 -26.93 -9.16 -5.42
CA GLU A 148 -27.02 -9.59 -4.02
C GLU A 148 -25.88 -10.54 -3.64
N HIS A 149 -25.40 -11.36 -4.59
CA HIS A 149 -24.31 -12.31 -4.37
C HIS A 149 -23.00 -11.66 -3.90
N ASN A 150 -22.78 -10.37 -4.22
CA ASN A 150 -21.61 -9.60 -3.78
C ASN A 150 -21.61 -9.31 -2.27
N PHE A 151 -22.72 -9.55 -1.60
CA PHE A 151 -22.92 -9.35 -0.16
C PHE A 151 -23.08 -10.68 0.57
N ASN A 152 -22.81 -11.81 -0.07
CA ASN A 152 -22.86 -13.10 0.59
C ASN A 152 -21.75 -13.21 1.64
N LYS A 153 -22.08 -13.86 2.76
CA LYS A 153 -21.10 -14.27 3.77
C LYS A 153 -20.49 -15.61 3.37
N TYR A 154 -19.23 -15.82 3.75
CA TYR A 154 -18.59 -17.12 3.61
C TYR A 154 -18.50 -17.85 4.95
N ASP A 155 -18.61 -19.17 4.93
CA ASP A 155 -18.51 -20.01 6.13
C ASP A 155 -17.06 -20.17 6.60
N ASP A 156 -16.89 -20.48 7.90
CA ASP A 156 -15.63 -20.68 8.60
C ASP A 156 -14.80 -21.87 8.11
N SER A 157 -15.42 -22.79 7.36
CA SER A 157 -14.72 -23.86 6.66
C SER A 157 -14.01 -23.37 5.39
N PHE A 158 -14.38 -22.19 4.89
CA PHE A 158 -13.88 -21.61 3.65
C PHE A 158 -12.90 -20.46 3.88
N ILE A 159 -13.16 -19.62 4.90
CA ILE A 159 -12.34 -18.42 5.22
C ILE A 159 -11.82 -18.39 6.68
N THR A 160 -10.65 -17.76 6.92
CA THR A 160 -9.99 -17.57 8.24
C THR A 160 -9.57 -16.11 8.52
N ASP A 161 -9.75 -15.60 9.73
CA ASP A 161 -9.64 -14.18 10.13
C ASP A 161 -8.23 -13.94 10.63
N LEU A 162 -7.46 -15.03 10.70
CA LEU A 162 -6.13 -15.08 11.26
C LEU A 162 -6.13 -14.44 12.66
N ASN A 163 -7.24 -14.62 13.40
CA ASN A 163 -7.49 -14.09 14.74
C ASN A 163 -7.30 -12.56 14.82
N THR A 164 -8.04 -11.83 14.01
CA THR A 164 -8.07 -10.35 13.99
C THR A 164 -9.51 -9.82 14.09
N PRO A 165 -9.70 -8.63 14.69
CA PRO A 165 -11.03 -8.01 14.77
C PRO A 165 -11.58 -7.64 13.38
N TYR A 166 -12.88 -7.31 13.33
CA TYR A 166 -13.49 -6.73 12.14
C TYR A 166 -12.88 -5.35 11.86
N ASP A 167 -12.48 -5.13 10.61
CA ASP A 167 -11.75 -3.94 10.22
C ASP A 167 -12.57 -3.03 9.29
N TYR A 168 -13.18 -2.00 9.89
CA TYR A 168 -13.90 -0.97 9.12
C TYR A 168 -12.99 -0.20 8.16
N GLU A 169 -11.68 -0.14 8.42
CA GLU A 169 -10.70 0.59 7.62
C GLU A 169 -10.06 -0.29 6.53
N SER A 170 -10.44 -1.57 6.45
CA SER A 170 -9.88 -2.52 5.48
C SER A 170 -10.09 -2.02 4.05
N ILE A 171 -9.04 -2.09 3.24
CA ILE A 171 -9.11 -1.80 1.80
C ILE A 171 -10.07 -2.78 1.10
N MET A 172 -10.28 -3.96 1.70
CA MET A 172 -11.19 -5.01 1.24
C MET A 172 -12.65 -4.76 1.64
N HIS A 173 -12.96 -3.68 2.38
CA HIS A 173 -14.32 -3.33 2.73
C HIS A 173 -15.02 -2.56 1.58
N TYR A 174 -16.29 -2.86 1.35
CA TYR A 174 -17.17 -2.09 0.46
C TYR A 174 -17.50 -0.70 1.01
N ARG A 175 -17.83 0.22 0.09
CA ARG A 175 -18.34 1.56 0.43
C ARG A 175 -19.81 1.46 0.85
N PRO A 176 -20.37 2.46 1.57
CA PRO A 176 -21.78 2.45 1.98
C PRO A 176 -22.75 2.30 0.79
N PHE A 177 -22.42 2.89 -0.35
CA PHE A 177 -23.27 2.96 -1.55
C PHE A 177 -22.90 1.92 -2.63
N SER A 178 -22.09 0.91 -2.32
CA SER A 178 -21.73 -0.12 -3.30
C SER A 178 -23.00 -0.83 -3.82
N PHE A 179 -23.21 -0.87 -5.14
CA PHE A 179 -24.34 -1.55 -5.80
C PHE A 179 -25.75 -1.12 -5.33
N ASN A 180 -25.93 0.16 -4.97
CA ASN A 180 -27.24 0.70 -4.59
C ASN A 180 -28.18 0.92 -5.79
N LYS A 181 -29.48 0.70 -5.58
CA LYS A 181 -30.55 1.03 -6.53
C LYS A 181 -30.76 2.54 -6.64
N ASP A 182 -30.81 3.18 -5.48
CA ASP A 182 -30.99 4.63 -5.32
C ASP A 182 -29.66 5.25 -4.92
N PRO A 183 -29.10 6.20 -5.70
CA PRO A 183 -27.79 6.80 -5.44
C PRO A 183 -27.65 7.44 -4.06
N ASP A 184 -28.76 7.83 -3.41
CA ASP A 184 -28.78 8.51 -2.12
C ASP A 184 -29.02 7.56 -0.94
N ILE A 185 -29.27 6.27 -1.20
CA ILE A 185 -29.52 5.26 -0.16
C ILE A 185 -28.37 4.23 -0.12
N PRO A 186 -27.74 3.99 1.05
CA PRO A 186 -26.66 3.03 1.17
C PRO A 186 -27.17 1.58 1.15
N THR A 187 -26.37 0.65 0.63
CA THR A 187 -26.57 -0.80 0.78
C THR A 187 -25.95 -1.34 2.05
N ILE A 188 -24.98 -0.63 2.63
CA ILE A 188 -24.29 -1.00 3.87
C ILE A 188 -24.32 0.17 4.84
N THR A 189 -24.77 -0.07 6.06
CA THR A 189 -24.57 0.85 7.18
C THR A 189 -23.86 0.13 8.31
N THR A 190 -22.93 0.80 8.97
CA THR A 190 -22.24 0.30 10.16
C THR A 190 -23.16 0.37 11.38
N ALA A 191 -23.04 -0.60 12.29
CA ALA A 191 -23.82 -0.65 13.53
C ALA A 191 -23.48 0.53 14.46
N ILE A 192 -22.24 1.02 14.40
CA ILE A 192 -21.79 2.24 15.09
C ILE A 192 -21.66 3.34 14.03
N PRO A 193 -22.57 4.34 14.00
CA PRO A 193 -22.68 5.28 12.88
C PRO A 193 -21.41 6.05 12.51
N ALA A 194 -20.51 6.27 13.46
CA ALA A 194 -19.22 6.92 13.24
C ALA A 194 -18.33 6.19 12.22
N PHE A 195 -18.53 4.89 12.00
CA PHE A 195 -17.77 4.11 11.01
C PHE A 195 -18.37 4.15 9.59
N ASN A 196 -19.53 4.77 9.37
CA ASN A 196 -20.11 4.91 8.03
C ASN A 196 -19.20 5.70 7.08
N GLU A 197 -18.46 6.66 7.62
CA GLU A 197 -17.52 7.52 6.87
C GLU A 197 -16.12 6.88 6.76
N ILE A 198 -15.95 5.70 7.37
CA ILE A 198 -14.69 4.97 7.46
C ILE A 198 -14.64 3.83 6.43
N ILE A 199 -15.74 3.09 6.30
CA ILE A 199 -15.83 1.94 5.41
C ILE A 199 -15.64 2.32 3.94
N GLY A 200 -14.90 1.47 3.23
CA GLY A 200 -14.64 1.66 1.81
C GLY A 200 -13.60 2.74 1.50
N GLN A 201 -12.71 3.02 2.44
CA GLN A 201 -11.51 3.81 2.18
C GLN A 201 -10.70 3.22 1.00
N ARG A 202 -10.04 4.09 0.24
CA ARG A 202 -9.20 3.73 -0.92
C ARG A 202 -7.91 4.56 -0.91
N LEU A 203 -7.23 4.55 0.24
CA LEU A 203 -5.94 5.20 0.47
C LEU A 203 -4.80 4.19 0.27
N ASP A 204 -4.81 3.13 1.10
CA ASP A 204 -3.76 2.11 1.18
C ASP A 204 -4.28 0.92 2.02
N PHE A 205 -3.44 -0.09 2.30
CA PHE A 205 -3.73 -1.15 3.27
C PHE A 205 -3.98 -0.59 4.67
N SER A 206 -4.95 -1.16 5.39
CA SER A 206 -5.04 -0.95 6.82
C SER A 206 -3.95 -1.72 7.57
N ALA A 207 -3.75 -1.40 8.85
CA ALA A 207 -2.87 -2.18 9.73
C ALA A 207 -3.30 -3.67 9.81
N ILE A 208 -4.60 -3.93 9.84
CA ILE A 208 -5.16 -5.28 9.98
C ILE A 208 -5.08 -6.06 8.65
N ASP A 209 -5.21 -5.40 7.50
CA ASP A 209 -4.96 -6.01 6.19
C ASP A 209 -3.53 -6.57 6.14
N LEU A 210 -2.54 -5.79 6.57
CA LEU A 210 -1.14 -6.20 6.62
C LEU A 210 -0.87 -7.28 7.67
N GLU A 211 -1.45 -7.17 8.86
CA GLU A 211 -1.33 -8.20 9.90
C GLU A 211 -1.82 -9.55 9.40
N ARG A 212 -2.95 -9.57 8.69
CA ARG A 212 -3.51 -10.79 8.08
C ARG A 212 -2.64 -11.29 6.93
N LEU A 213 -2.22 -10.42 6.02
CA LEU A 213 -1.35 -10.79 4.91
C LEU A 213 -0.04 -11.42 5.41
N ASN A 214 0.59 -10.78 6.38
CA ASN A 214 1.86 -11.21 6.96
C ASN A 214 1.71 -12.51 7.76
N ARG A 215 0.59 -12.72 8.47
CA ARG A 215 0.28 -13.99 9.12
C ARG A 215 0.02 -15.12 8.12
N MET A 216 -0.66 -14.84 7.00
CA MET A 216 -1.00 -15.88 6.03
C MET A 216 0.24 -16.42 5.28
N TYR A 217 1.21 -15.55 5.04
CA TYR A 217 2.44 -15.88 4.31
C TYR A 217 3.68 -16.00 5.20
N ASP A 218 3.50 -16.07 6.53
CA ASP A 218 4.59 -16.20 7.51
C ASP A 218 5.72 -15.17 7.31
N CYS A 219 5.34 -13.92 7.04
CA CYS A 219 6.28 -12.85 6.77
C CYS A 219 7.02 -12.45 8.05
N ALA A 220 8.32 -12.76 8.11
CA ALA A 220 9.21 -12.34 9.20
C ALA A 220 9.81 -10.94 9.00
N GLU A 221 9.99 -10.53 7.74
CA GLU A 221 10.58 -9.25 7.34
C GLU A 221 9.87 -8.72 6.11
N THR A 222 9.92 -7.40 5.91
CA THR A 222 9.50 -6.79 4.64
C THR A 222 10.60 -6.98 3.58
N ARG A 223 10.27 -6.73 2.31
CA ARG A 223 11.26 -6.85 1.22
C ARG A 223 12.17 -5.64 1.11
N THR A 224 11.63 -4.44 1.27
CA THR A 224 12.35 -3.20 0.96
C THR A 224 12.58 -2.28 2.17
N LEU A 225 11.97 -2.49 3.34
CA LEU A 225 12.34 -1.71 4.54
C LEU A 225 13.66 -2.22 5.11
N LEU A 226 14.69 -1.37 5.17
CA LEU A 226 15.99 -1.71 5.77
C LEU A 226 16.10 -1.24 7.22
N ASP A 227 15.54 -0.07 7.53
CA ASP A 227 15.62 0.53 8.85
C ASP A 227 14.45 1.47 9.11
N GLN A 228 14.02 1.56 10.37
CA GLN A 228 13.18 2.65 10.86
C GLN A 228 13.52 2.98 12.32
N CYS A 229 13.51 4.25 12.68
CA CYS A 229 13.81 4.69 14.03
C CYS A 229 13.11 6.01 14.40
N ALA A 230 12.14 5.91 15.30
CA ALA A 230 11.46 7.04 15.95
C ALA A 230 12.00 7.31 17.37
N PHE A 231 13.12 6.69 17.76
CA PHE A 231 13.79 6.89 19.06
C PHE A 231 12.97 6.62 20.33
N GLU A 232 11.78 6.05 20.25
CA GLU A 232 10.92 5.76 21.42
C GLU A 232 11.51 4.75 22.43
N GLN A 233 12.60 4.05 22.08
CA GLN A 233 13.26 3.08 22.94
C GLN A 233 14.70 3.51 23.28
N ILE A 234 15.15 3.20 24.50
CA ILE A 234 16.49 3.56 25.00
C ILE A 234 17.66 2.94 24.21
N ASN A 235 17.41 1.86 23.47
CA ASN A 235 18.42 1.26 22.61
C ASN A 235 18.65 2.03 21.31
N ILE A 236 17.90 3.12 21.06
CA ILE A 236 18.00 4.00 19.88
C ILE A 236 18.12 3.20 18.58
N CYS A 237 17.34 2.12 18.45
CA CYS A 237 17.32 1.23 17.28
C CYS A 237 18.68 0.58 16.93
N GLY A 238 19.60 0.54 17.90
CA GLY A 238 20.97 0.05 17.74
C GLY A 238 21.90 1.04 17.04
N MET A 239 21.53 2.31 16.93
CA MET A 239 22.44 3.37 16.50
C MET A 239 23.58 3.55 17.52
N ILE A 240 24.74 3.97 17.02
CA ILE A 240 25.95 4.17 17.82
C ILE A 240 26.49 5.57 17.62
N GLN A 241 27.27 6.03 18.58
CA GLN A 241 27.98 7.31 18.51
C GLN A 241 29.48 7.05 18.41
N ASN A 242 30.22 8.05 17.91
CA ASN A 242 31.68 7.98 17.90
C ASN A 242 32.20 8.48 19.25
N GLU A 243 33.36 7.99 19.69
CA GLU A 243 34.00 8.48 20.92
C GLU A 243 35.11 9.50 20.64
N ASN A 244 35.38 9.77 19.35
CA ASN A 244 36.52 10.58 18.90
C ASN A 244 36.14 11.96 18.35
N ASP A 245 34.86 12.29 18.30
CA ASP A 245 34.32 13.61 17.97
C ASP A 245 34.18 14.50 19.22
N ASN A 246 33.64 15.71 19.02
CA ASN A 246 33.68 16.74 20.06
C ASN A 246 32.51 16.63 21.06
N ALA A 247 31.39 16.06 20.62
CA ALA A 247 30.18 15.88 21.42
C ALA A 247 29.35 14.70 20.91
N ASP A 248 28.37 14.32 21.74
CA ASP A 248 27.40 13.27 21.47
C ASP A 248 26.02 13.87 21.13
N TRP A 249 25.30 13.19 20.26
CA TRP A 249 23.85 13.31 20.17
C TRP A 249 23.20 12.75 21.43
N VAL A 250 22.20 13.45 21.96
CA VAL A 250 21.49 13.05 23.17
C VAL A 250 20.07 12.66 22.81
N GLN A 251 19.62 11.49 23.27
CA GLN A 251 18.21 11.11 23.22
C GLN A 251 17.45 11.98 24.22
N THR A 252 16.61 12.89 23.71
CA THR A 252 15.91 13.89 24.51
C THR A 252 14.42 13.54 24.57
N LEU A 253 13.86 13.59 25.78
CA LEU A 253 12.42 13.47 26.00
C LEU A 253 11.71 14.74 25.52
N SER A 254 10.62 14.55 24.78
CA SER A 254 9.72 15.59 24.33
C SER A 254 9.21 16.45 25.49
N SER A 255 9.09 17.75 25.25
CA SER A 255 8.58 18.73 26.22
C SER A 255 7.65 19.73 25.53
N VAL A 256 6.94 20.54 26.31
CA VAL A 256 5.98 21.53 25.77
C VAL A 256 6.64 22.47 24.74
N ASP A 257 7.88 22.89 25.00
CA ASP A 257 8.63 23.83 24.16
C ASP A 257 9.55 23.14 23.13
N GLY A 258 9.70 21.82 23.23
CA GLY A 258 10.59 21.00 22.41
C GLY A 258 9.95 19.65 22.13
N GLN A 259 8.91 19.67 21.30
CA GLN A 259 8.13 18.49 20.95
C GLN A 259 8.86 17.64 19.91
N ASP A 260 8.86 16.33 20.12
CA ASP A 260 9.21 15.30 19.14
C ASP A 260 8.29 15.38 17.91
N HIS A 261 8.76 14.80 16.80
CA HIS A 261 7.93 14.70 15.62
C HIS A 261 6.96 13.53 15.71
N THR A 262 7.37 12.40 16.28
CA THR A 262 6.60 11.14 16.35
C THR A 262 5.19 11.34 16.90
N LEU A 263 5.05 11.90 18.09
CA LEU A 263 3.80 12.15 18.79
C LEU A 263 3.28 13.58 18.63
N GLY A 264 4.11 14.53 18.16
CA GLY A 264 3.71 15.92 17.91
C GLY A 264 3.05 16.60 19.11
N GLY A 265 3.51 16.30 20.32
CA GLY A 265 2.96 16.85 21.56
C GLY A 265 1.55 16.36 21.94
N GLN A 266 0.98 15.36 21.25
CA GLN A 266 -0.34 14.79 21.57
C GLN A 266 -0.34 14.10 22.95
N CYS A 267 0.80 13.57 23.37
CA CYS A 267 1.00 13.00 24.70
C CYS A 267 2.00 13.86 25.49
N ARG A 268 1.55 14.39 26.63
CA ARG A 268 2.41 15.18 27.52
C ARG A 268 3.50 14.28 28.12
N ASP A 269 4.75 14.76 28.11
CA ASP A 269 5.92 14.10 28.69
C ASP A 269 6.19 12.69 28.10
N ALA A 270 5.88 12.49 26.81
CA ALA A 270 6.14 11.27 26.04
C ALA A 270 6.65 11.62 24.63
N GLY A 271 7.35 10.70 23.98
CA GLY A 271 8.00 10.92 22.69
C GLY A 271 9.47 11.29 22.85
N TYR A 272 10.32 10.81 21.95
CA TYR A 272 11.76 11.03 22.00
C TYR A 272 12.32 11.42 20.64
N TYR A 273 13.39 12.20 20.63
CA TYR A 273 14.17 12.52 19.43
C TYR A 273 15.65 12.57 19.77
N MET A 274 16.51 12.64 18.76
CA MET A 274 17.94 12.87 18.96
C MET A 274 18.26 14.35 18.79
N GLN A 275 19.02 14.90 19.75
CA GLN A 275 19.40 16.30 19.81
C GLN A 275 20.92 16.45 19.84
N PHE A 276 21.46 17.31 18.98
CA PHE A 276 22.81 17.83 19.08
C PHE A 276 22.74 19.30 19.49
N ASN A 277 23.22 19.62 20.70
CA ASN A 277 23.21 20.98 21.23
C ASN A 277 24.34 21.81 20.61
N THR A 278 24.01 22.95 20.02
CA THR A 278 24.98 23.88 19.40
C THR A 278 25.23 25.14 20.23
N THR A 279 24.61 25.22 21.41
CA THR A 279 24.64 26.38 22.30
C THR A 279 26.02 26.62 22.88
N ASN A 280 26.59 27.80 22.63
CA ASN A 280 27.93 28.24 23.10
C ASN A 280 29.09 27.34 22.64
N GLU A 281 28.94 26.60 21.55
CA GLU A 281 29.99 25.76 21.00
C GLU A 281 30.81 26.51 19.93
N GLU A 282 32.06 26.07 19.71
CA GLU A 282 32.95 26.66 18.72
C GLU A 282 32.57 26.23 17.28
N VAL A 283 32.81 27.10 16.30
CA VAL A 283 32.60 26.76 14.88
C VAL A 283 33.47 25.53 14.51
N GLY A 284 32.83 24.53 13.90
CA GLY A 284 33.45 23.24 13.57
C GLY A 284 33.24 22.15 14.62
N HIS A 285 32.70 22.49 15.81
CA HIS A 285 32.28 21.49 16.79
C HIS A 285 31.23 20.55 16.18
N SER A 286 31.39 19.24 16.37
CA SER A 286 30.56 18.25 15.66
C SER A 286 30.26 17.00 16.49
N ALA A 287 29.13 16.37 16.16
CA ALA A 287 28.65 15.12 16.75
C ALA A 287 28.17 14.15 15.67
N LEU A 288 28.45 12.86 15.83
CA LEU A 288 28.15 11.78 14.89
C LEU A 288 27.17 10.76 15.48
N LEU A 289 26.10 10.48 14.75
CA LEU A 289 25.19 9.37 15.03
C LEU A 289 25.18 8.41 13.84
N GLU A 290 25.59 7.16 14.05
CA GLU A 290 25.72 6.15 13.01
C GLU A 290 24.68 5.04 13.16
N SER A 291 24.07 4.61 12.06
CA SER A 291 23.17 3.45 12.04
C SER A 291 23.90 2.16 12.43
N ARG A 292 23.14 1.10 12.75
CA ARG A 292 23.69 -0.27 12.72
C ARG A 292 24.17 -0.64 11.30
N ILE A 293 24.84 -1.78 11.16
CA ILE A 293 25.20 -2.31 9.84
C ILE A 293 23.92 -2.76 9.13
N LEU A 294 23.74 -2.29 7.89
CA LEU A 294 22.59 -2.56 7.04
C LEU A 294 23.03 -3.39 5.83
N TYR A 295 22.13 -4.24 5.35
CA TYR A 295 22.38 -5.22 4.30
C TYR A 295 21.42 -4.97 3.14
N PRO A 296 21.78 -4.08 2.19
CA PRO A 296 20.91 -3.80 1.07
C PRO A 296 20.73 -5.03 0.17
N LYS A 297 19.51 -5.24 -0.31
CA LYS A 297 19.13 -6.29 -1.26
C LYS A 297 18.95 -5.72 -2.67
N ARG A 298 18.78 -4.39 -2.79
CA ARG A 298 18.70 -3.62 -4.05
C ARG A 298 19.86 -2.62 -4.12
N GLY A 299 20.06 -2.05 -5.32
CA GLY A 299 21.17 -1.10 -5.58
C GLY A 299 20.83 0.37 -5.35
N TYR A 300 19.68 0.66 -4.74
CA TYR A 300 19.16 2.01 -4.51
C TYR A 300 18.31 2.02 -3.24
N GLN A 301 18.39 3.14 -2.54
CA GLN A 301 17.68 3.36 -1.28
C GLN A 301 17.30 4.83 -1.16
N CYS A 302 16.20 5.06 -0.47
CA CYS A 302 15.76 6.37 -0.04
C CYS A 302 15.83 6.45 1.48
N LEU A 303 16.68 7.35 1.98
CA LEU A 303 16.71 7.73 3.39
C LEU A 303 15.80 8.93 3.59
N GLN A 304 14.73 8.72 4.35
CA GLN A 304 13.79 9.74 4.79
C GLN A 304 14.00 10.00 6.29
N PHE A 305 13.93 11.23 6.74
CA PHE A 305 13.91 11.57 8.16
C PHE A 305 13.34 12.96 8.36
N PHE A 306 12.81 13.21 9.56
CA PHE A 306 12.45 14.54 10.00
C PHE A 306 13.62 15.20 10.71
N TYR A 307 13.79 16.50 10.50
CA TYR A 307 14.83 17.29 11.14
C TYR A 307 14.32 18.67 11.52
N ARG A 308 14.94 19.28 12.52
CA ARG A 308 14.65 20.66 12.95
C ARG A 308 15.97 21.33 13.33
N MET A 309 16.14 22.60 12.98
CA MET A 309 17.36 23.35 13.29
C MET A 309 16.99 24.68 13.95
N THR A 310 17.37 24.86 15.20
CA THR A 310 17.13 26.11 15.97
C THR A 310 18.42 26.90 16.19
N GLY A 311 19.55 26.31 15.80
CA GLY A 311 20.89 26.88 15.85
C GLY A 311 21.07 28.09 14.92
N GLY A 312 22.31 28.43 14.62
CA GLY A 312 22.60 29.61 13.82
C GLY A 312 22.62 29.34 12.33
N LEU A 313 22.45 30.40 11.54
CA LEU A 313 22.47 30.34 10.08
C LEU A 313 23.84 29.81 9.63
N GLY A 314 23.87 28.61 9.05
CA GLY A 314 25.11 27.97 8.64
C GLY A 314 25.45 26.69 9.40
N ASP A 315 24.80 26.39 10.53
CA ASP A 315 24.86 25.06 11.16
C ASP A 315 24.50 23.99 10.12
N GLN A 316 25.12 22.81 10.17
CA GLN A 316 24.98 21.80 9.11
C GLN A 316 24.58 20.45 9.68
N LEU A 317 23.68 19.78 8.97
CA LEU A 317 23.43 18.35 9.11
C LEU A 317 23.94 17.65 7.86
N VAL A 318 25.03 16.89 8.00
CA VAL A 318 25.70 16.20 6.89
C VAL A 318 25.43 14.71 6.96
N ILE A 319 25.01 14.15 5.84
CA ILE A 319 24.68 12.72 5.72
C ILE A 319 25.86 12.04 5.04
N TRP A 320 26.43 11.03 5.69
CA TRP A 320 27.52 10.23 5.17
C TRP A 320 27.13 8.77 5.03
N LEU A 321 27.87 8.07 4.17
CA LEU A 321 27.86 6.62 4.07
C LEU A 321 29.22 6.07 4.42
N ARG A 322 29.22 5.01 5.20
CA ARG A 322 30.40 4.23 5.54
C ARG A 322 30.18 2.82 5.02
N MET A 323 30.79 2.50 3.88
CA MET A 323 30.70 1.19 3.22
C MET A 323 31.72 0.24 3.83
N ASP A 324 31.33 -1.02 4.00
CA ASP A 324 32.16 -2.10 4.52
C ASP A 324 32.27 -3.19 3.44
N ASP A 325 33.47 -3.39 2.92
CA ASP A 325 33.77 -4.32 1.83
C ASP A 325 33.86 -5.79 2.27
N GLY A 326 33.61 -6.08 3.56
CA GLY A 326 33.66 -7.42 4.12
C GLY A 326 35.07 -7.89 4.51
N THR A 327 36.11 -7.06 4.35
CA THR A 327 37.50 -7.45 4.67
C THR A 327 37.91 -7.15 6.11
N GLY A 328 37.12 -6.38 6.85
CA GLY A 328 37.36 -6.06 8.26
C GLY A 328 38.26 -4.84 8.51
N ASP A 329 38.85 -4.22 7.47
CA ASP A 329 39.67 -3.00 7.56
C ASP A 329 39.17 -1.87 6.63
N VAL A 330 39.70 -0.65 6.87
CA VAL A 330 39.23 0.69 6.48
C VAL A 330 38.08 0.81 5.45
N ARG A 331 37.02 1.39 6.02
CA ARG A 331 35.67 1.68 5.51
C ARG A 331 35.71 2.89 4.59
N LYS A 332 35.27 2.76 3.34
CA LYS A 332 35.17 3.91 2.42
C LYS A 332 34.03 4.82 2.88
N VAL A 333 34.36 6.04 3.30
CA VAL A 333 33.38 7.05 3.70
C VAL A 333 33.06 7.98 2.52
N ARG A 334 31.78 8.28 2.31
CA ARG A 334 31.30 9.17 1.24
C ARG A 334 30.26 10.14 1.78
N LYS A 335 30.48 11.44 1.56
CA LYS A 335 29.48 12.48 1.82
C LYS A 335 28.36 12.35 0.78
N VAL A 336 27.11 12.34 1.21
CA VAL A 336 25.94 12.17 0.31
C VAL A 336 25.12 13.43 0.22
N HIS A 337 24.85 14.07 1.36
CA HIS A 337 23.97 15.22 1.40
C HIS A 337 24.38 16.20 2.50
N THR A 338 23.98 17.46 2.38
CA THR A 338 24.19 18.49 3.40
C THR A 338 22.99 19.38 3.44
N ILE A 339 22.41 19.48 4.62
CA ILE A 339 21.36 20.42 4.96
C ILE A 339 22.03 21.53 5.75
N VAL A 340 21.78 22.78 5.36
CA VAL A 340 22.30 23.96 6.04
C VAL A 340 21.13 24.62 6.74
N GLY A 341 21.31 24.93 8.03
CA GLY A 341 20.30 25.60 8.85
C GLY A 341 19.97 26.97 8.29
N ASP A 342 18.68 27.23 8.13
CA ASP A 342 18.12 28.48 7.68
C ASP A 342 17.29 29.14 8.80
N THR A 343 16.37 30.04 8.44
CA THR A 343 15.51 30.72 9.41
C THR A 343 14.31 29.90 9.87
N ASP A 344 14.05 28.75 9.24
CA ASP A 344 12.92 27.91 9.57
C ASP A 344 13.27 26.95 10.71
N ASP A 345 12.72 27.25 11.88
CA ASP A 345 12.97 26.52 13.11
C ASP A 345 11.93 25.42 13.37
N THR A 346 11.16 25.01 12.36
CA THR A 346 10.13 23.96 12.46
C THR A 346 10.62 22.59 11.99
N TRP A 347 9.85 21.53 12.27
CA TRP A 347 10.12 20.19 11.75
C TRP A 347 9.98 20.17 10.22
N ASN A 348 11.08 19.84 9.55
CA ASN A 348 11.22 19.65 8.11
C ASN A 348 11.44 18.18 7.80
N ILE A 349 11.23 17.79 6.54
CA ILE A 349 11.48 16.44 6.04
C ILE A 349 12.59 16.47 5.00
N ALA A 350 13.48 15.48 5.03
CA ALA A 350 14.52 15.28 4.04
C ALA A 350 14.38 13.91 3.38
N TYR A 351 14.74 13.85 2.09
CA TYR A 351 14.84 12.63 1.31
C TYR A 351 16.21 12.58 0.65
N VAL A 352 16.96 11.50 0.88
CA VAL A 352 18.35 11.36 0.43
C VAL A 352 18.55 10.03 -0.30
N ASN A 353 18.90 10.13 -1.59
CA ASN A 353 19.25 8.97 -2.41
C ASN A 353 20.63 8.42 -2.03
N LEU A 354 20.70 7.13 -1.64
CA LEU A 354 21.97 6.53 -1.18
C LEU A 354 22.70 5.70 -2.24
N ASN A 355 21.99 4.90 -3.05
CA ASN A 355 22.57 4.10 -4.15
C ASN A 355 23.78 3.23 -3.72
N VAL A 356 23.56 2.33 -2.75
CA VAL A 356 24.59 1.44 -2.20
C VAL A 356 24.23 -0.02 -2.47
N LYS A 357 25.24 -0.86 -2.73
CA LYS A 357 25.07 -2.32 -2.97
C LYS A 357 25.73 -3.18 -1.90
N GLU A 358 26.81 -2.70 -1.31
CA GLU A 358 27.51 -3.38 -0.21
C GLU A 358 26.84 -3.08 1.13
N LYS A 359 27.17 -3.86 2.17
CA LYS A 359 26.75 -3.53 3.54
C LYS A 359 27.32 -2.17 3.97
N PHE A 360 26.52 -1.37 4.67
CA PHE A 360 26.89 0.00 5.00
C PHE A 360 26.28 0.50 6.31
N ARG A 361 26.74 1.67 6.74
CA ARG A 361 26.08 2.52 7.75
C ARG A 361 25.80 3.88 7.14
N TYR A 362 24.64 4.47 7.43
CA TYR A 362 24.44 5.90 7.23
C TYR A 362 24.81 6.64 8.52
N ILE A 363 25.24 7.88 8.38
CA ILE A 363 25.74 8.70 9.49
C ILE A 363 25.14 10.10 9.40
N PHE A 364 24.59 10.56 10.51
CA PHE A 364 24.22 11.96 10.72
C PHE A 364 25.36 12.67 11.44
N GLN A 365 25.93 13.68 10.81
CA GLN A 365 26.91 14.57 11.42
C GLN A 365 26.28 15.95 11.62
N GLY A 366 26.08 16.36 12.86
CA GLY A 366 25.76 17.74 13.21
C GLY A 366 27.04 18.56 13.29
N ILE A 367 27.06 19.77 12.73
CA ILE A 367 28.22 20.68 12.74
C ILE A 367 27.76 22.08 13.10
N VAL A 368 28.41 22.69 14.08
CA VAL A 368 28.25 24.12 14.39
C VAL A 368 28.92 24.94 13.29
N GLY A 369 28.12 25.72 12.56
CA GLY A 369 28.58 26.46 11.39
C GLY A 369 28.54 27.97 11.55
N SER A 370 28.05 28.47 12.69
CA SER A 370 27.94 29.91 12.95
C SER A 370 28.10 30.24 14.43
N GLU A 371 28.51 31.48 14.72
CA GLU A 371 28.75 31.98 16.08
C GLU A 371 27.47 32.26 16.90
N LYS A 372 26.32 31.65 16.55
CA LYS A 372 25.10 31.84 17.34
C LYS A 372 25.28 31.17 18.69
N THR A 373 24.90 31.90 19.75
CA THR A 373 25.14 31.47 21.14
C THR A 373 24.13 30.45 21.65
N SER A 374 23.08 30.11 20.89
CA SER A 374 22.05 29.16 21.34
C SER A 374 21.33 28.46 20.20
N GLY A 375 20.97 27.19 20.45
CA GLY A 375 20.16 26.35 19.58
C GLY A 375 20.63 24.89 19.57
N ALA A 376 20.07 24.12 18.66
CA ALA A 376 20.37 22.71 18.46
C ALA A 376 19.91 22.22 17.08
N ILE A 377 20.45 21.07 16.69
CA ILE A 377 20.00 20.25 15.56
C ILE A 377 19.24 19.06 16.12
N PHE A 378 18.07 18.76 15.57
CA PHE A 378 17.22 17.66 15.98
C PHE A 378 16.94 16.75 14.79
N ILE A 379 16.87 15.44 15.02
CA ILE A 379 16.42 14.45 14.03
C ILE A 379 15.45 13.47 14.68
N ASP A 380 14.48 13.00 13.90
CA ASP A 380 13.42 12.10 14.33
C ASP A 380 12.81 11.33 13.15
N ASP A 381 12.02 10.30 13.42
CA ASP A 381 11.23 9.53 12.45
C ASP A 381 12.04 9.12 11.20
N ILE A 382 13.20 8.47 11.42
CA ILE A 382 14.07 7.99 10.35
C ILE A 382 13.46 6.75 9.70
N ILE A 383 13.39 6.74 8.38
CA ILE A 383 12.97 5.61 7.56
C ILE A 383 14.01 5.40 6.45
N LEU A 384 14.50 4.18 6.31
CA LEU A 384 15.35 3.77 5.20
C LEU A 384 14.71 2.61 4.47
N SER A 385 14.29 2.87 3.23
CA SER A 385 13.72 1.86 2.34
C SER A 385 14.53 1.73 1.05
N GLU A 386 14.51 0.54 0.46
CA GLU A 386 15.06 0.26 -0.87
C GLU A 386 14.10 0.66 -1.98
N THR A 387 13.66 1.90 -1.94
CA THR A 387 12.74 2.54 -2.90
C THR A 387 13.42 3.75 -3.52
N THR A 388 12.82 4.30 -4.58
CA THR A 388 13.21 5.61 -5.10
C THR A 388 12.73 6.71 -4.15
N CYS A 389 13.52 7.78 -3.98
CA CYS A 389 13.02 8.97 -3.31
C CYS A 389 12.08 9.75 -4.25
N PRO A 390 11.09 10.47 -3.69
CA PRO A 390 10.26 11.36 -4.48
C PRO A 390 11.09 12.44 -5.17
N SER A 391 10.72 12.78 -6.39
CA SER A 391 11.40 13.75 -7.24
C SER A 391 11.25 15.18 -6.71
N ALA A 392 10.08 15.49 -6.15
CA ALA A 392 9.78 16.76 -5.52
C ALA A 392 9.00 16.56 -4.23
N VAL A 393 9.27 17.44 -3.26
CA VAL A 393 8.60 17.47 -1.96
C VAL A 393 8.21 18.91 -1.68
N TRP A 394 6.93 19.10 -1.39
CA TRP A 394 6.36 20.39 -1.03
C TRP A 394 5.69 20.28 0.33
N ARG A 395 6.24 21.00 1.31
CA ARG A 395 5.64 21.16 2.63
C ARG A 395 4.85 22.47 2.67
N ILE A 396 3.57 22.38 2.95
CA ILE A 396 2.69 23.52 3.18
C ILE A 396 2.46 23.65 4.68
N GLN A 397 3.01 24.71 5.26
CA GLN A 397 2.83 24.99 6.69
C GLN A 397 1.49 25.68 6.96
N LYS A 398 0.99 25.53 8.18
CA LYS A 398 -0.23 26.18 8.69
C LYS A 398 -1.46 25.91 7.83
N PHE A 399 -1.62 24.66 7.38
CA PHE A 399 -2.63 24.29 6.41
C PHE A 399 -4.06 24.47 6.93
N THR A 400 -4.29 24.29 8.24
CA THR A 400 -5.57 24.57 8.87
C THR A 400 -5.96 26.03 8.71
N GLY A 401 -5.00 26.96 8.86
CA GLY A 401 -5.23 28.37 8.58
C GLY A 401 -5.56 28.66 7.11
N LEU A 402 -5.01 27.88 6.17
CA LEU A 402 -5.37 27.98 4.74
C LEU A 402 -6.79 27.49 4.46
N LEU A 403 -7.25 26.42 5.13
CA LEU A 403 -8.65 25.97 5.07
C LEU A 403 -9.62 27.06 5.57
N GLU A 404 -9.23 27.86 6.55
CA GLU A 404 -10.09 28.94 7.07
C GLU A 404 -10.05 30.21 6.19
N SER A 405 -8.87 30.54 5.64
CA SER A 405 -8.63 31.84 5.01
C SER A 405 -8.73 31.86 3.48
N THR A 406 -8.55 30.71 2.82
CA THR A 406 -8.52 30.64 1.34
C THR A 406 -9.93 30.39 0.79
N PRO A 407 -10.52 31.30 0.00
CA PRO A 407 -11.86 31.09 -0.55
C PRO A 407 -11.94 29.89 -1.51
N ASN A 408 -13.13 29.29 -1.67
CA ASN A 408 -13.38 28.29 -2.70
C ASN A 408 -12.96 28.81 -4.10
N GLY A 409 -12.32 27.95 -4.88
CA GLY A 409 -11.79 28.29 -6.21
C GLY A 409 -10.45 29.03 -6.20
N LYS A 410 -9.83 29.25 -5.04
CA LYS A 410 -8.47 29.80 -4.93
C LYS A 410 -7.48 28.71 -4.55
N SER A 411 -6.30 28.75 -5.16
CA SER A 411 -5.20 27.82 -4.89
C SER A 411 -4.05 28.50 -4.14
N VAL A 412 -3.31 27.66 -3.43
CA VAL A 412 -1.93 27.89 -3.02
C VAL A 412 -1.04 27.13 -3.99
N ARG A 413 0.07 27.72 -4.40
CA ARG A 413 0.88 27.25 -5.52
C ARG A 413 2.30 26.91 -5.09
N SER A 414 2.81 25.80 -5.59
CA SER A 414 4.20 25.39 -5.37
C SER A 414 5.19 26.21 -6.20
N ALA A 415 6.46 26.19 -5.79
CA ALA A 415 7.56 26.48 -6.70
C ALA A 415 7.58 25.47 -7.87
N CYS A 416 8.27 25.79 -8.95
CA CYS A 416 8.50 24.81 -10.02
C CYS A 416 9.64 23.88 -9.63
N PHE A 417 9.41 22.58 -9.81
CA PHE A 417 10.37 21.50 -9.67
C PHE A 417 10.78 21.02 -11.06
N TYR A 418 11.76 20.11 -11.12
CA TYR A 418 12.26 19.53 -12.35
C TYR A 418 12.28 18.01 -12.27
N SER A 419 11.86 17.35 -13.35
CA SER A 419 11.96 15.89 -13.48
C SER A 419 13.40 15.47 -13.78
N SER A 420 13.68 14.17 -13.67
CA SER A 420 15.00 13.63 -13.98
C SER A 420 15.42 13.85 -15.44
N ASP A 421 14.47 13.91 -16.37
CA ASP A 421 14.70 14.24 -17.79
C ASP A 421 14.63 15.75 -18.09
N GLY A 422 14.30 16.58 -17.11
CA GLY A 422 14.48 18.04 -17.15
C GLY A 422 13.24 18.88 -17.42
N TYR A 423 12.04 18.29 -17.47
CA TYR A 423 10.79 19.06 -17.58
C TYR A 423 10.53 19.83 -16.28
N GLY A 424 10.26 21.13 -16.39
CA GLY A 424 9.75 21.93 -15.28
C GLY A 424 8.29 21.60 -15.00
N TYR A 425 7.90 21.49 -13.73
CA TYR A 425 6.50 21.27 -13.33
C TYR A 425 6.20 21.86 -11.96
N GLY A 426 4.92 22.03 -11.65
CA GLY A 426 4.46 22.49 -10.33
C GLY A 426 3.07 21.94 -10.00
N VAL A 427 2.65 22.19 -8.77
CA VAL A 427 1.36 21.75 -8.23
C VAL A 427 0.63 22.91 -7.58
N ASP A 428 -0.67 23.00 -7.84
CA ASP A 428 -1.60 23.93 -7.19
C ASP A 428 -2.55 23.15 -6.29
N VAL A 429 -2.64 23.56 -5.03
CA VAL A 429 -3.56 22.99 -4.04
C VAL A 429 -4.68 23.97 -3.80
N TYR A 430 -5.92 23.51 -3.93
CA TYR A 430 -7.14 24.25 -3.66
C TYR A 430 -7.71 23.78 -2.33
N PRO A 431 -7.42 24.46 -1.19
CA PRO A 431 -7.78 23.95 0.13
C PRO A 431 -9.29 23.70 0.27
N ASN A 432 -10.11 24.59 -0.28
CA ASN A 432 -11.57 24.52 -0.22
C ASN A 432 -12.19 24.25 -1.60
N GLY A 433 -11.54 23.41 -2.42
CA GLY A 433 -12.05 22.96 -3.71
C GLY A 433 -11.87 23.96 -4.86
N ARG A 434 -11.92 23.44 -6.10
CA ARG A 434 -11.88 24.24 -7.33
C ARG A 434 -13.24 24.91 -7.60
N ILE A 435 -13.26 25.86 -8.53
CA ILE A 435 -14.51 26.49 -9.00
C ILE A 435 -15.49 25.39 -9.48
N ASN A 436 -16.76 25.51 -9.12
CA ASN A 436 -17.83 24.55 -9.42
C ASN A 436 -17.63 23.14 -8.83
N SER A 437 -16.81 23.01 -7.78
CA SER A 437 -16.60 21.76 -7.05
C SER A 437 -17.03 21.92 -5.58
N SER A 438 -17.24 20.81 -4.87
CA SER A 438 -17.56 20.87 -3.43
C SER A 438 -16.45 21.57 -2.64
N ALA A 439 -16.84 22.40 -1.69
CA ALA A 439 -15.92 23.10 -0.79
C ALA A 439 -15.37 22.20 0.32
N ASP A 440 -15.96 21.02 0.53
CA ASP A 440 -15.57 20.06 1.59
C ASP A 440 -14.40 19.16 1.19
N TYR A 441 -13.78 19.47 0.04
CA TYR A 441 -12.68 18.70 -0.53
C TYR A 441 -11.49 19.61 -0.84
N VAL A 442 -10.30 19.06 -0.63
CA VAL A 442 -9.07 19.61 -1.19
C VAL A 442 -8.98 19.16 -2.64
N GLY A 443 -8.81 20.12 -3.54
CA GLY A 443 -8.46 19.89 -4.93
C GLY A 443 -6.95 20.00 -5.13
N VAL A 444 -6.41 19.29 -6.13
CA VAL A 444 -5.00 19.40 -6.50
C VAL A 444 -4.85 19.31 -8.02
N THR A 445 -4.03 20.19 -8.59
CA THR A 445 -3.72 20.20 -10.01
C THR A 445 -2.23 20.27 -10.26
N PHE A 446 -1.81 19.74 -11.40
CA PHE A 446 -0.46 19.72 -11.91
C PHE A 446 -0.38 20.59 -13.16
N HIS A 447 0.75 21.27 -13.36
CA HIS A 447 1.04 22.01 -14.58
C HIS A 447 2.53 21.93 -14.90
N LEU A 448 2.86 22.01 -16.18
CA LEU A 448 4.24 22.18 -16.63
C LEU A 448 4.70 23.62 -16.40
N CYS A 449 5.97 23.82 -16.12
CA CYS A 449 6.62 25.14 -16.00
C CYS A 449 7.67 25.29 -17.10
N SER A 450 7.81 26.49 -17.67
CA SER A 450 8.91 26.75 -18.60
C SER A 450 10.24 26.73 -17.85
N GLY A 451 11.21 26.00 -18.39
CA GLY A 451 12.57 25.92 -17.86
C GLY A 451 13.64 26.12 -18.92
N GLU A 452 14.90 26.10 -18.47
CA GLU A 452 16.07 26.26 -19.34
C GLU A 452 16.21 25.11 -20.36
N SER A 453 15.81 23.91 -19.95
CA SER A 453 15.85 22.68 -20.76
C SER A 453 14.80 22.64 -21.87
N ASP A 454 13.78 23.50 -21.85
CA ASP A 454 12.63 23.44 -22.78
C ASP A 454 13.02 23.41 -24.27
N THR A 455 14.17 23.99 -24.63
CA THR A 455 14.65 24.06 -26.02
C THR A 455 15.15 22.72 -26.57
N VAL A 456 15.58 21.81 -25.71
CA VAL A 456 16.08 20.48 -26.08
C VAL A 456 15.08 19.35 -25.81
N LEU A 457 14.06 19.62 -24.99
CA LEU A 457 13.01 18.67 -24.65
C LEU A 457 12.02 18.47 -25.80
N GLU A 458 11.43 17.28 -25.85
CA GLU A 458 10.38 16.95 -26.79
C GLU A 458 9.01 17.50 -26.32
N TRP A 459 8.20 17.96 -27.27
CA TRP A 459 6.89 18.54 -26.98
C TRP A 459 5.84 18.05 -27.99
N PRO A 460 4.62 17.70 -27.56
CA PRO A 460 4.14 17.65 -26.18
C PRO A 460 4.91 16.63 -25.31
N ALA A 461 4.95 16.85 -24.00
CA ALA A 461 5.61 15.96 -23.04
C ALA A 461 4.77 14.68 -22.86
N ILE A 462 4.76 13.78 -23.84
CA ILE A 462 3.90 12.58 -23.87
C ILE A 462 4.48 11.41 -23.07
N ASN A 463 3.63 10.50 -22.59
CA ASN A 463 4.00 9.24 -21.91
C ASN A 463 4.72 9.43 -20.57
N ARG A 464 4.56 10.58 -19.91
CA ARG A 464 5.08 10.80 -18.56
C ARG A 464 3.96 10.61 -17.55
N GLN A 465 4.20 9.83 -16.51
CA GLN A 465 3.27 9.68 -15.41
C GLN A 465 3.58 10.73 -14.34
N ALA A 466 2.58 11.56 -14.04
CA ALA A 466 2.59 12.44 -12.88
C ALA A 466 1.90 11.71 -11.72
N THR A 467 2.59 11.56 -10.60
CA THR A 467 2.04 10.97 -9.37
C THR A 467 2.10 12.01 -8.26
N ILE A 468 0.96 12.36 -7.69
CA ILE A 468 0.85 13.30 -6.57
C ILE A 468 0.38 12.53 -5.35
N THR A 469 1.11 12.68 -4.24
CA THR A 469 0.80 11.98 -2.99
C THR A 469 0.68 12.97 -1.84
N PHE A 470 -0.44 12.95 -1.12
CA PHE A 470 -0.54 13.57 0.20
C PHE A 470 -0.06 12.53 1.23
N MET A 471 1.02 12.86 1.92
CA MET A 471 1.69 11.94 2.84
C MET A 471 0.92 11.82 4.16
N ASP A 472 0.62 10.59 4.55
CA ASP A 472 0.28 10.27 5.95
C ASP A 472 1.59 10.21 6.75
N GLN A 473 1.79 11.14 7.67
CA GLN A 473 3.06 11.36 8.38
C GLN A 473 3.20 10.43 9.62
N ASP A 474 2.70 9.20 9.52
CA ASP A 474 2.87 8.18 10.55
C ASP A 474 4.37 7.82 10.68
N PRO A 475 4.91 7.74 11.91
CA PRO A 475 6.31 7.39 12.14
C PRO A 475 6.66 5.96 11.68
N ASP A 476 5.68 5.05 11.66
CA ASP A 476 5.85 3.70 11.11
C ASP A 476 5.43 3.69 9.64
N VAL A 477 6.41 3.53 8.74
CA VAL A 477 6.15 3.53 7.29
C VAL A 477 5.19 2.43 6.85
N THR A 478 5.09 1.34 7.61
CA THR A 478 4.16 0.25 7.30
C THR A 478 2.71 0.62 7.59
N LEU A 479 2.47 1.60 8.47
CA LEU A 479 1.15 2.09 8.85
C LEU A 479 0.71 3.36 8.09
N GLN A 480 1.61 3.96 7.30
CA GLN A 480 1.27 5.13 6.48
C GLN A 480 0.22 4.76 5.43
N MET A 481 -0.93 5.46 5.45
CA MET A 481 -1.99 5.31 4.45
C MET A 481 -2.09 6.56 3.57
N SER A 482 -0.98 6.90 2.91
CA SER A 482 -0.86 8.09 2.07
C SER A 482 -1.85 8.06 0.89
N ASN A 483 -2.45 9.21 0.55
CA ASN A 483 -3.38 9.32 -0.58
C ASN A 483 -2.62 9.67 -1.84
N SER A 484 -2.56 8.76 -2.81
CA SER A 484 -1.84 8.94 -4.06
C SER A 484 -2.76 8.81 -5.27
N ARG A 485 -2.58 9.69 -6.26
CA ARG A 485 -3.21 9.53 -7.59
C ARG A 485 -2.20 9.86 -8.68
N SER A 486 -2.40 9.20 -9.82
CA SER A 486 -1.57 9.38 -10.99
C SER A 486 -2.39 9.57 -12.26
N PHE A 487 -1.83 10.32 -13.19
CA PHE A 487 -2.29 10.35 -14.59
C PHE A 487 -1.06 10.31 -15.50
N THR A 488 -1.26 9.93 -16.76
CA THR A 488 -0.19 9.94 -17.77
C THR A 488 -0.49 11.00 -18.82
N THR A 489 0.53 11.76 -19.20
CA THR A 489 0.44 12.80 -20.22
C THR A 489 0.27 12.19 -21.61
N ASP A 490 -0.48 12.89 -22.46
CA ASP A 490 -0.82 12.48 -23.82
C ASP A 490 -0.52 13.60 -24.83
N ASN A 491 -1.04 13.49 -26.05
CA ASN A 491 -0.81 14.49 -27.09
C ASN A 491 -1.68 15.77 -26.95
N SER A 492 -2.41 15.92 -25.84
CA SER A 492 -3.26 17.09 -25.60
C SER A 492 -2.44 18.37 -25.48
N SER A 493 -3.04 19.49 -25.89
CA SER A 493 -2.36 20.79 -25.95
C SER A 493 -1.88 21.33 -24.59
N GLN A 494 -2.45 20.85 -23.49
CA GLN A 494 -2.03 21.19 -22.13
C GLN A 494 -0.61 20.70 -21.79
N TRP A 495 -0.12 19.67 -22.50
CA TRP A 495 1.22 19.12 -22.32
C TRP A 495 2.25 19.70 -23.30
N ASN A 496 1.88 20.74 -24.05
CA ASN A 496 2.83 21.50 -24.87
C ASN A 496 3.72 22.42 -24.03
N ARG A 497 4.74 22.96 -24.69
CA ARG A 497 5.70 23.88 -24.09
C ARG A 497 4.99 25.06 -23.41
N PRO A 498 5.19 25.30 -22.10
CA PRO A 498 4.50 26.35 -21.37
C PRO A 498 4.70 27.77 -21.94
N SER A 499 5.84 28.04 -22.60
CA SER A 499 6.07 29.33 -23.27
C SER A 499 5.13 29.60 -24.46
N VAL A 500 4.40 28.60 -24.93
CA VAL A 500 3.47 28.71 -26.09
C VAL A 500 2.02 28.79 -25.62
N SER A 501 1.61 27.93 -24.69
CA SER A 501 0.21 27.77 -24.25
C SER A 501 -0.04 28.17 -22.80
N GLY A 502 1.01 28.51 -22.05
CA GLY A 502 0.93 28.85 -20.64
C GLY A 502 0.73 30.34 -20.35
N THR A 503 0.65 30.65 -19.07
CA THR A 503 0.49 32.00 -18.52
C THR A 503 1.75 32.42 -17.79
N TRP A 504 2.18 33.67 -17.98
CA TRP A 504 3.34 34.21 -17.26
C TRP A 504 3.00 34.39 -15.78
N ASP A 505 3.83 33.79 -14.91
CA ASP A 505 3.76 33.92 -13.47
C ASP A 505 4.98 34.72 -12.98
N VAL A 506 4.69 35.87 -12.36
CA VAL A 506 5.70 36.83 -11.91
C VAL A 506 6.51 36.31 -10.72
N ASP A 507 5.94 35.40 -9.91
CA ASP A 507 6.56 34.91 -8.68
C ASP A 507 7.69 33.91 -9.01
N CYS A 508 7.49 33.07 -10.02
CA CYS A 508 8.54 32.17 -10.52
C CYS A 508 9.35 32.74 -11.68
N GLN A 509 8.98 33.91 -12.22
CA GLN A 509 9.51 34.46 -13.49
C GLN A 509 9.50 33.42 -14.62
N CYS A 510 8.40 32.67 -14.72
CA CYS A 510 8.28 31.53 -15.62
C CYS A 510 6.86 31.45 -16.21
N PHE A 511 6.71 30.80 -17.36
CA PHE A 511 5.39 30.43 -17.87
C PHE A 511 4.90 29.15 -17.20
N ARG A 512 3.67 29.14 -16.71
CA ARG A 512 2.98 27.96 -16.21
C ARG A 512 1.93 27.50 -17.21
N GLY A 513 1.98 26.22 -17.56
CA GLY A 513 1.07 25.57 -18.48
C GLY A 513 -0.35 25.47 -17.93
N ILE A 514 -1.22 24.81 -18.71
CA ILE A 514 -2.60 24.57 -18.32
C ILE A 514 -2.63 23.53 -17.19
N GLU A 515 -3.41 23.81 -16.15
CA GLU A 515 -3.56 22.92 -15.02
C GLU A 515 -4.44 21.69 -15.33
N PHE A 516 -4.04 20.53 -14.81
CA PHE A 516 -4.80 19.28 -14.90
C PHE A 516 -4.73 18.52 -13.57
N GLY A 517 -5.85 17.98 -13.11
CA GLY A 517 -5.89 17.24 -11.85
C GLY A 517 -7.30 17.05 -11.34
N TRP A 518 -7.43 16.91 -10.02
CA TRP A 518 -8.65 16.44 -9.37
C TRP A 518 -9.26 17.51 -8.47
N SER A 519 -10.56 17.73 -8.61
CA SER A 519 -11.31 18.61 -7.70
C SER A 519 -11.61 17.97 -6.34
N SER A 520 -11.71 16.64 -6.30
CA SER A 520 -12.02 15.85 -5.11
C SER A 520 -10.87 14.88 -4.80
N PHE A 521 -9.70 15.44 -4.50
CA PHE A 521 -8.50 14.65 -4.22
C PHE A 521 -8.60 13.97 -2.86
N MET A 522 -8.97 14.73 -1.82
CA MET A 522 -9.17 14.27 -0.45
C MET A 522 -10.26 15.11 0.22
N SER A 523 -11.15 14.48 0.99
CA SER A 523 -12.13 15.25 1.78
C SER A 523 -11.46 15.90 2.99
N HIS A 524 -11.99 17.03 3.47
CA HIS A 524 -11.51 17.66 4.70
C HIS A 524 -11.61 16.74 5.92
N GLN A 525 -12.57 15.83 5.91
CA GLN A 525 -12.72 14.85 6.95
C GLN A 525 -11.56 13.83 6.93
N GLN A 526 -11.25 13.26 5.76
CA GLN A 526 -10.13 12.33 5.63
C GLN A 526 -8.81 13.00 5.98
N LEU A 527 -8.63 14.26 5.57
CA LEU A 527 -7.47 15.08 5.88
C LEU A 527 -7.21 15.22 7.40
N LYS A 528 -8.27 15.21 8.22
CA LYS A 528 -8.18 15.38 9.69
C LYS A 528 -8.09 14.06 10.47
N ARG A 529 -8.25 12.90 9.81
CA ARG A 529 -8.41 11.61 10.50
C ARG A 529 -7.09 10.94 10.86
N ARG A 530 -6.08 11.05 9.99
CA ARG A 530 -4.75 10.46 10.16
C ARG A 530 -3.69 11.56 10.27
N SER A 531 -2.42 11.23 10.10
CA SER A 531 -1.31 12.17 10.22
C SER A 531 -1.06 12.95 8.91
N PHE A 532 -2.09 13.22 8.11
CA PHE A 532 -1.94 14.07 6.92
C PHE A 532 -1.61 15.52 7.29
N LEU A 533 -2.22 16.03 8.37
CA LEU A 533 -1.90 17.32 8.97
C LEU A 533 -1.20 17.11 10.31
N LYS A 534 0.12 16.94 10.29
CA LYS A 534 0.95 16.79 11.49
C LYS A 534 1.71 18.08 11.75
N ASN A 535 1.65 18.62 12.97
CA ASN A 535 2.16 19.95 13.31
C ASN A 535 1.62 21.07 12.39
N ASP A 536 0.37 20.93 11.95
CA ASP A 536 -0.31 21.78 10.96
C ASP A 536 0.40 21.88 9.59
N ASN A 537 1.23 20.90 9.26
CA ASN A 537 1.91 20.78 7.98
C ASN A 537 1.24 19.71 7.12
N LEU A 538 0.99 20.05 5.85
CA LEU A 538 0.67 19.09 4.80
C LEU A 538 1.93 18.85 3.97
N ILE A 539 2.32 17.58 3.81
CA ILE A 539 3.45 17.19 2.95
C ILE A 539 2.92 16.54 1.69
N ILE A 540 3.36 17.07 0.54
CA ILE A 540 2.99 16.60 -0.79
C ILE A 540 4.26 16.15 -1.49
N THR A 541 4.27 14.91 -1.98
CA THR A 541 5.32 14.43 -2.89
C THR A 541 4.79 14.36 -4.31
N VAL A 542 5.67 14.65 -5.26
CA VAL A 542 5.34 14.67 -6.69
C VAL A 542 6.45 13.97 -7.47
N ASP A 543 6.04 13.04 -8.32
CA ASP A 543 6.90 12.35 -9.28
C ASP A 543 6.40 12.61 -10.70
N PHE A 544 7.32 12.78 -11.63
CA PHE A 544 7.03 12.99 -13.05
C PHE A 544 8.03 12.20 -13.90
N GLU A 545 7.65 10.99 -14.30
CA GLU A 545 8.56 9.97 -14.84
C GLU A 545 8.14 9.47 -16.22
N ASP A 546 9.11 9.18 -17.09
CA ASP A 546 8.86 8.59 -18.41
C ASP A 546 8.50 7.10 -18.33
N LEU A 547 7.32 6.75 -18.84
CA LEU A 547 6.83 5.37 -18.92
C LEU A 547 6.96 4.76 -20.31
N SER A 548 7.68 5.39 -21.24
CA SER A 548 7.75 4.93 -22.64
C SER A 548 8.22 3.47 -22.77
N HIS A 549 9.07 3.01 -21.84
CA HIS A 549 9.53 1.62 -21.75
C HIS A 549 8.42 0.60 -21.44
N LEU A 550 7.27 1.03 -20.94
CA LEU A 550 6.12 0.17 -20.64
C LEU A 550 5.09 0.11 -21.77
N ILE A 551 5.23 0.88 -22.86
CA ILE A 551 4.26 0.87 -23.97
C ILE A 551 4.12 -0.54 -24.56
N LYS A 552 5.25 -1.23 -24.74
CA LYS A 552 5.34 -2.61 -25.22
C LYS A 552 6.04 -3.47 -24.17
N SER A 553 5.24 -3.98 -23.23
CA SER A 553 5.72 -4.74 -22.07
C SER A 553 5.21 -6.18 -22.03
N GLU A 554 4.25 -6.53 -22.89
CA GLU A 554 3.67 -7.87 -22.90
C GLU A 554 4.68 -8.91 -23.38
N VAL A 555 4.78 -10.01 -22.63
CA VAL A 555 5.62 -11.16 -22.97
C VAL A 555 4.72 -12.32 -23.38
N PRO A 556 4.99 -13.01 -24.51
CA PRO A 556 4.20 -14.17 -24.91
C PRO A 556 4.25 -15.29 -23.87
N VAL A 557 3.09 -15.84 -23.54
CA VAL A 557 2.99 -17.01 -22.65
C VAL A 557 3.52 -18.24 -23.39
N GLN A 558 4.55 -18.87 -22.82
CA GLN A 558 5.10 -20.13 -23.34
C GLN A 558 4.09 -21.28 -23.16
N ASN A 559 3.37 -21.63 -24.22
CA ASN A 559 2.55 -22.83 -24.24
C ASN A 559 3.46 -24.06 -24.27
N LYS A 560 3.58 -24.79 -23.14
CA LYS A 560 4.08 -26.17 -23.15
C LYS A 560 3.02 -27.10 -23.76
N PHE A 561 2.74 -26.94 -25.05
CA PHE A 561 2.22 -28.04 -25.85
C PHE A 561 3.42 -28.78 -26.43
N SER A 562 3.52 -30.06 -26.06
CA SER A 562 4.49 -31.02 -26.57
C SER A 562 4.70 -30.90 -28.08
N GLU A 563 5.89 -30.48 -28.50
CA GLU A 563 6.44 -30.62 -29.85
C GLU A 563 6.75 -32.09 -30.18
N GLU A 564 5.82 -33.00 -29.91
CA GLU A 564 5.95 -34.43 -30.22
C GLU A 564 4.69 -34.97 -30.92
N SER A 565 4.13 -34.19 -31.86
CA SER A 565 3.16 -34.74 -32.81
C SER A 565 2.94 -33.85 -34.04
N LEU A 566 4.00 -33.47 -34.77
CA LEU A 566 3.84 -32.93 -36.12
C LEU A 566 4.87 -33.57 -37.07
N ALA A 567 4.64 -34.84 -37.37
CA ALA A 567 5.18 -35.46 -38.56
C ALA A 567 4.13 -35.37 -39.69
N VAL A 568 4.44 -34.50 -40.65
CA VAL A 568 4.17 -34.63 -42.10
C VAL A 568 2.73 -34.89 -42.54
N GLU A 569 2.09 -33.88 -43.13
CA GLU A 569 1.50 -34.06 -44.46
C GLU A 569 1.45 -32.76 -45.27
N GLU A 570 1.74 -32.90 -46.56
CA GLU A 570 2.07 -31.88 -47.53
C GLU A 570 0.90 -30.97 -47.97
N THR A 571 1.33 -29.79 -48.41
CA THR A 571 0.70 -28.78 -49.25
C THR A 571 -0.47 -29.19 -50.16
N LEU A 572 -1.55 -28.39 -50.13
CA LEU A 572 -2.29 -28.03 -51.35
C LEU A 572 -2.90 -26.62 -51.28
N ALA A 573 -2.74 -25.89 -52.38
CA ALA A 573 -2.92 -24.46 -52.53
C ALA A 573 -4.38 -23.96 -52.56
N LEU A 574 -4.55 -22.68 -52.22
CA LEU A 574 -5.79 -21.91 -52.22
C LEU A 574 -6.43 -21.71 -53.60
N VAL A 575 -7.78 -21.73 -53.63
CA VAL A 575 -8.62 -20.91 -54.54
C VAL A 575 -9.82 -20.36 -53.73
N PRO A 576 -10.19 -19.07 -53.86
CA PRO A 576 -11.14 -18.40 -52.97
C PRO A 576 -12.59 -18.50 -53.46
N LYS A 577 -13.56 -18.65 -52.54
CA LYS A 577 -14.97 -18.32 -52.80
C LYS A 577 -15.67 -17.70 -51.58
N ALA A 578 -16.21 -16.51 -51.87
CA ALA A 578 -17.45 -15.86 -51.43
C ALA A 578 -17.94 -15.96 -49.96
N ARG A 579 -18.25 -14.77 -49.44
CA ARG A 579 -19.03 -14.44 -48.23
C ARG A 579 -20.22 -15.37 -47.96
N GLU A 580 -20.39 -15.77 -46.70
CA GLU A 580 -21.69 -15.73 -46.02
C GLU A 580 -21.59 -15.81 -44.47
N ALA A 581 -22.51 -15.07 -43.84
CA ALA A 581 -23.07 -15.11 -42.49
C ALA A 581 -22.17 -15.19 -41.22
N ARG A 582 -22.42 -14.24 -40.30
CA ARG A 582 -21.91 -14.15 -38.92
C ARG A 582 -21.93 -15.52 -38.21
N ALA A 583 -20.75 -15.94 -37.75
CA ALA A 583 -20.65 -17.01 -36.76
C ALA A 583 -21.19 -16.50 -35.42
N VAL A 584 -22.12 -17.28 -34.87
CA VAL A 584 -22.69 -17.13 -33.53
C VAL A 584 -21.55 -17.17 -32.50
N SER A 585 -21.51 -16.18 -31.61
CA SER A 585 -20.60 -16.13 -30.46
C SER A 585 -20.69 -17.42 -29.67
N ASP A 586 -19.56 -18.01 -29.28
CA ASP A 586 -19.54 -19.19 -28.42
C ASP A 586 -20.29 -18.87 -27.12
N PRO A 587 -21.41 -19.57 -26.80
CA PRO A 587 -22.21 -19.29 -25.62
C PRO A 587 -21.46 -19.52 -24.30
N CYS A 588 -20.27 -20.14 -24.33
CA CYS A 588 -19.38 -20.28 -23.17
C CYS A 588 -18.36 -19.14 -22.99
N GLN A 589 -18.31 -18.14 -23.88
CA GLN A 589 -17.30 -17.07 -23.84
C GLN A 589 -17.34 -16.22 -22.55
N LEU A 590 -18.51 -16.11 -21.91
CA LEU A 590 -18.70 -15.41 -20.63
C LEU A 590 -18.92 -16.36 -19.43
N ASN A 591 -18.71 -17.68 -19.61
CA ASN A 591 -19.02 -18.76 -18.68
C ASN A 591 -20.29 -18.52 -17.82
N PRO A 592 -21.49 -18.92 -18.29
CA PRO A 592 -22.76 -18.71 -17.57
C PRO A 592 -22.95 -19.60 -16.32
N CYS A 593 -21.95 -20.39 -15.92
CA CYS A 593 -22.06 -21.36 -14.84
C CYS A 593 -21.67 -20.77 -13.48
N LEU A 594 -22.48 -21.04 -12.46
CA LEU A 594 -22.28 -20.57 -11.09
C LEU A 594 -21.48 -21.59 -10.25
N ASN A 595 -21.02 -21.18 -9.07
CA ASN A 595 -20.41 -22.06 -8.06
C ASN A 595 -19.23 -22.92 -8.58
N GLY A 596 -18.41 -22.37 -9.47
CA GLY A 596 -17.27 -23.08 -10.07
C GLY A 596 -17.66 -24.12 -11.12
N GLY A 597 -18.87 -24.05 -11.68
CA GLY A 597 -19.29 -24.86 -12.82
C GLY A 597 -18.48 -24.57 -14.09
N VAL A 598 -18.21 -25.61 -14.86
CA VAL A 598 -17.48 -25.52 -16.14
C VAL A 598 -18.49 -25.49 -17.29
N CYS A 599 -18.49 -24.42 -18.10
CA CYS A 599 -19.34 -24.35 -19.29
C CYS A 599 -18.83 -25.27 -20.40
N ILE A 600 -19.75 -26.03 -20.99
CA ILE A 600 -19.53 -26.88 -22.15
C ILE A 600 -20.52 -26.46 -23.23
N ASN A 601 -20.00 -26.10 -24.41
CA ASN A 601 -20.84 -25.81 -25.56
C ASN A 601 -21.34 -27.12 -26.17
N ASN A 602 -22.64 -27.39 -26.01
CA ASN A 602 -23.29 -28.57 -26.57
C ASN A 602 -24.23 -28.12 -27.71
N GLN A 603 -23.78 -28.27 -28.95
CA GLN A 603 -24.54 -27.95 -30.17
C GLN A 603 -25.06 -26.49 -30.22
N GLY A 604 -24.25 -25.52 -29.78
CA GLY A 604 -24.59 -24.09 -29.84
C GLY A 604 -25.39 -23.59 -28.63
N LYS A 605 -25.53 -24.40 -27.57
CA LYS A 605 -26.12 -24.01 -26.29
C LYS A 605 -25.12 -24.28 -25.15
N ALA A 606 -24.96 -23.31 -24.25
CA ALA A 606 -24.14 -23.50 -23.05
C ALA A 606 -24.82 -24.51 -22.10
N SER A 607 -24.04 -25.46 -21.60
CA SER A 607 -24.44 -26.43 -20.58
C SER A 607 -23.39 -26.49 -19.48
N CYS A 608 -23.80 -26.44 -18.21
CA CYS A 608 -22.87 -26.38 -17.10
C CYS A 608 -22.59 -27.77 -16.51
N ARG A 609 -21.30 -28.07 -16.32
CA ARG A 609 -20.86 -29.25 -15.58
C ARG A 609 -20.54 -28.85 -14.15
N CYS A 610 -21.37 -29.28 -13.23
CA CYS A 610 -21.28 -28.87 -11.83
C CYS A 610 -20.22 -29.66 -11.05
N PRO A 611 -19.43 -28.98 -10.20
CA PRO A 611 -18.46 -29.65 -9.36
C PRO A 611 -19.16 -30.52 -8.31
N SER A 612 -18.55 -31.66 -8.00
CA SER A 612 -19.01 -32.61 -6.98
C SER A 612 -17.84 -32.98 -6.09
N ASN A 613 -17.97 -32.75 -4.79
CA ASN A 613 -17.00 -33.19 -3.79
C ASN A 613 -17.65 -34.19 -2.82
N GLN A 614 -16.89 -34.73 -1.87
CA GLN A 614 -17.36 -35.81 -0.98
C GLN A 614 -18.50 -35.40 -0.02
N ILE A 615 -18.81 -34.09 0.10
CA ILE A 615 -19.72 -33.55 1.13
C ILE A 615 -20.92 -32.81 0.49
N SER A 616 -20.71 -32.15 -0.65
CA SER A 616 -21.73 -31.39 -1.38
C SER A 616 -21.65 -31.63 -2.89
N VAL A 617 -22.82 -31.78 -3.50
CA VAL A 617 -22.99 -31.88 -4.95
C VAL A 617 -23.76 -30.63 -5.41
N PHE A 618 -23.19 -29.89 -6.35
CA PHE A 618 -23.91 -28.80 -7.02
C PHE A 618 -24.74 -29.38 -8.17
N LEU A 619 -25.99 -28.94 -8.28
CA LEU A 619 -27.03 -29.43 -9.18
C LEU A 619 -27.76 -28.23 -9.79
N GLY A 620 -28.40 -28.43 -10.94
CA GLY A 620 -29.09 -27.36 -11.67
C GLY A 620 -28.50 -27.14 -13.06
N GLU A 621 -29.23 -26.41 -13.92
CA GLU A 621 -28.80 -26.18 -15.31
C GLU A 621 -27.55 -25.30 -15.41
N ILE A 622 -27.33 -24.44 -14.39
CA ILE A 622 -26.15 -23.57 -14.26
C ILE A 622 -25.41 -23.76 -12.93
N CYS A 623 -25.64 -24.86 -12.22
CA CYS A 623 -25.03 -25.20 -10.93
C CYS A 623 -25.49 -24.33 -9.75
N GLU A 624 -26.72 -23.85 -9.80
CA GLU A 624 -27.32 -22.92 -8.86
C GLU A 624 -27.74 -23.56 -7.51
N ASN A 625 -27.93 -24.89 -7.45
CA ASN A 625 -28.41 -25.56 -6.25
C ASN A 625 -27.32 -26.39 -5.59
N GLN A 626 -27.09 -26.19 -4.29
CA GLN A 626 -26.18 -27.04 -3.50
C GLN A 626 -26.96 -28.09 -2.72
N ARG A 627 -26.57 -29.37 -2.82
CA ARG A 627 -27.17 -30.47 -2.06
C ARG A 627 -26.11 -31.19 -1.24
N ILE A 628 -26.34 -31.28 0.08
CA ILE A 628 -25.44 -31.95 1.03
C ILE A 628 -25.81 -33.44 1.08
N ASN A 629 -24.81 -34.32 1.04
CA ASN A 629 -25.02 -35.76 0.98
C ASN A 629 -25.52 -36.30 2.33
N GLY A 630 -26.76 -36.79 2.37
CA GLY A 630 -27.49 -37.13 3.61
C GLY A 630 -26.90 -38.27 4.46
N GLY A 631 -25.88 -38.98 3.97
CA GLY A 631 -25.21 -40.06 4.72
C GLY A 631 -24.39 -39.58 5.92
N ILE A 632 -23.98 -38.31 5.96
CA ILE A 632 -23.11 -37.77 7.01
C ILE A 632 -23.90 -37.26 8.23
N LEU A 633 -25.17 -36.89 8.06
CA LEU A 633 -26.04 -36.48 9.17
C LEU A 633 -26.29 -37.61 10.19
N GLY A 634 -26.30 -38.87 9.72
CA GLY A 634 -26.51 -40.04 10.56
C GLY A 634 -25.34 -40.37 11.49
N ILE A 635 -24.10 -40.04 11.10
CA ILE A 635 -22.90 -40.36 11.87
C ILE A 635 -22.71 -39.35 13.02
N ILE A 636 -23.09 -38.08 12.80
CA ILE A 636 -22.98 -37.02 13.82
C ILE A 636 -24.00 -37.23 14.95
N LEU A 637 -25.22 -37.70 14.63
CA LEU A 637 -26.24 -38.00 15.65
C LEU A 637 -25.95 -39.27 16.45
N GLY A 638 -25.30 -40.28 15.85
CA GLY A 638 -24.93 -41.52 16.55
C GLY A 638 -23.80 -41.35 17.58
N GLY A 639 -22.82 -40.48 17.29
CA GLY A 639 -21.66 -40.24 18.17
C GLY A 639 -21.99 -39.47 19.46
N ALA A 640 -22.97 -38.57 19.40
CA ALA A 640 -23.39 -37.77 20.56
C ALA A 640 -24.14 -38.61 21.62
N ALA A 641 -24.93 -39.60 21.20
CA ALA A 641 -25.63 -40.48 22.13
C ALA A 641 -24.67 -41.41 22.91
N GLY A 642 -23.61 -41.91 22.26
CA GLY A 642 -22.63 -42.81 22.90
C GLY A 642 -21.76 -42.12 23.95
N THR A 643 -21.40 -40.86 23.74
CA THR A 643 -20.58 -40.07 24.68
C THR A 643 -21.36 -39.66 25.93
N VAL A 644 -22.65 -39.34 25.79
CA VAL A 644 -23.53 -39.06 26.94
C VAL A 644 -23.75 -40.31 27.79
N ALA A 645 -23.96 -41.48 27.17
CA ALA A 645 -24.13 -42.74 27.90
C ALA A 645 -22.87 -43.12 28.70
N LEU A 646 -21.68 -42.92 28.13
CA LEU A 646 -20.41 -43.21 28.80
C LEU A 646 -20.16 -42.25 29.98
N ALA A 647 -20.45 -40.95 29.81
CA ALA A 647 -20.31 -39.96 30.87
C ALA A 647 -21.25 -40.25 32.06
N VAL A 648 -22.50 -40.64 31.80
CA VAL A 648 -23.46 -41.01 32.84
C VAL A 648 -23.00 -42.28 33.58
N ALA A 649 -22.47 -43.28 32.87
CA ALA A 649 -21.95 -44.51 33.49
C ALA A 649 -20.75 -44.25 34.41
N ILE A 650 -19.85 -43.33 34.03
CA ILE A 650 -18.70 -42.91 34.83
C ILE A 650 -19.15 -42.15 36.09
N ILE A 651 -20.14 -41.27 35.98
CA ILE A 651 -20.68 -40.53 37.14
C ILE A 651 -21.37 -41.48 38.13
N VAL A 652 -22.10 -42.49 37.64
CA VAL A 652 -22.78 -43.48 38.49
C VAL A 652 -21.79 -44.41 39.20
N THR A 653 -20.66 -44.74 38.57
CA THR A 653 -19.62 -45.57 39.21
C THR A 653 -18.82 -44.80 40.26
N ILE A 654 -18.53 -43.52 40.03
CA ILE A 654 -17.85 -42.66 41.01
C ILE A 654 -18.73 -42.42 42.26
N ARG A 655 -20.05 -42.28 42.10
CA ARG A 655 -20.98 -42.12 43.24
C ARG A 655 -21.18 -43.38 44.09
N ARG A 656 -20.78 -44.56 43.64
CA ARG A 656 -20.87 -45.81 44.41
C ARG A 656 -19.64 -46.10 45.29
N GLN A 657 -18.58 -45.31 45.18
CA GLN A 657 -17.34 -45.48 45.95
C GLN A 657 -17.11 -44.41 47.03
N HIS A 658 -18.11 -43.57 47.32
CA HIS A 658 -18.08 -42.57 48.39
C HIS A 658 -19.21 -42.77 49.40
#